data_AF-A0A7J2RCF1-F1
#
_entry.id   AF-A0A7J2RCF1-F1
#
_cell.length_a   1.000
_cell.length_b   1.000
_cell.length_c   1.000
_cell.angle_alpha   90.00
_cell.angle_beta   90.00
_cell.angle_gamma   90.00
#
_symmetry.space_group_name_H-M   'P 1'
#
loop_
_entity.id
_entity.type
_entity.pdbx_description
1 polymer ?
#
loop_
_entity_poly.entity_id
_entity_poly.type
_entity_poly.pdbx_seq_one_letter_code
_entity_poly.pdbx_strand_id
1 'polypeptide(L)'
;MKKYEFVDLGIISAKIPVKTSLFLELVSGGLYLVPTGDQDELYYSSDKGANWTQVDVDPGDASGDNKSRLQKIQSAWHDRANEIIWFGDCNNDGAADSFSVWTLDYSGSELTPSVTEIGSESAGDANTYYLWDIYIIGANTYVHSRVKFGINAKFEIWDVDIAPFTRKKQLLDTVPVNIRREGIIANGIHYHLAGPDSLREWHWGYQPSTSTAWEWFTGSAVDYTQPTNINARSHAWDGKDTIYAIQKQITDGLNYLVAWSLSTQVATVLDRMDVALMLDRNNNPILPHTSEKGFDLSDEKIYEVKPNSTGLTLFQDASAITDANWIAITDNFAMNTDGDMFELQDVSESEISVCDIDYLMGNVTPCEFISTNNLQNLTSIKFYDDSDVLTFFGNIVEKQYNDLNSYFYKAISYDNEINTYKFSLDETAGNRDAKVIIEEVLDSANWLHYADGSITSPTIDIKADFKNISFKDFMDEIADRCDYIWYVAPDGRVYFNDGTTASGKTVLHTSGILTNPTIKVISAQINRVKLFGGYVNGVRITSIDEDVNAQSLYGPIEYIDHFPHITNQTELDTLAGKIRARNGMNNSPFYVDVGLFDQEFIQCGNTVNFAFSPLSYAADDLIVLNYQYDAKNDQGMYKLSTGIVQNVWRGYGTVDKKTKTGDEEQLDILGGEVSGLIAGGLIDVEDDLTPQLGGDLDTAGKSINDNTGDNIVTINDALHVTGNITTDGLVDGVDIAIRDHAATVASDLNHDDIANPQGNAEEQHLTSAQVGALHAIVTFGDIDSGTDFNSHSEQIKAGFIIYGGGSITVDGSDRAGWTQRMIVIDGGYGAHFSTAGYFDIIQPTSGAITAVGGGTANTWTAAGIIIPAWQSLYYILPIGSTFTSLAANFRMVGYTSALEIPDDWIFIAGHNGDTHITKFGVGITLNNNETWINGTSSMINIDTIYTNAQAVAAVEAAGLTLAATKVITSQDADLTFDFGRARIDSRFATMMTISNRAMSTQDQYAFGQTNSGSTYINAPTGQLIHLHINDVMKMSLSVAGLTMG
;
A
#
# COMPACT_ATOMS: atom_id res chain seq x y z
N MET A 1 -6.83 3.21 10.38
CA MET A 1 -5.79 2.46 9.63
C MET A 1 -4.53 3.29 9.57
N LYS A 2 -3.37 2.63 9.66
CA LYS A 2 -2.03 3.21 9.65
C LYS A 2 -1.15 2.60 8.55
N LYS A 3 -0.29 3.43 7.96
CA LYS A 3 0.71 3.13 6.93
C LYS A 3 1.96 3.89 7.34
N TYR A 4 3.09 3.20 7.42
CA TYR A 4 4.33 3.77 7.92
C TYR A 4 5.37 3.92 6.80
N GLU A 5 6.02 5.08 6.73
CA GLU A 5 7.15 5.37 5.84
C GLU A 5 8.19 6.24 6.56
N PHE A 6 9.45 6.21 6.11
CA PHE A 6 10.46 7.14 6.59
C PHE A 6 10.19 8.53 6.00
N VAL A 7 10.12 9.52 6.88
CA VAL A 7 9.89 10.92 6.55
C VAL A 7 11.12 11.74 6.95
N ASP A 8 11.53 12.68 6.09
CA ASP A 8 12.59 13.64 6.39
C ASP A 8 12.20 14.55 7.56
N LEU A 9 13.04 14.61 8.60
CA LEU A 9 12.83 15.46 9.77
C LEU A 9 13.28 16.91 9.55
N GLY A 10 13.95 17.23 8.44
CA GLY A 10 14.60 18.51 8.20
C GLY A 10 15.77 18.78 9.17
N ILE A 11 16.34 17.72 9.75
CA ILE A 11 17.47 17.76 10.68
C ILE A 11 18.70 17.22 9.96
N ILE A 12 19.76 18.03 9.93
CA ILE A 12 21.08 17.60 9.49
C ILE A 12 21.94 17.33 10.73
N SER A 13 22.17 16.06 11.03
CA SER A 13 22.98 15.63 12.16
C SER A 13 24.45 16.01 11.96
N ALA A 14 25.03 16.64 12.98
CA ALA A 14 26.46 16.95 13.00
C ALA A 14 27.36 15.73 13.24
N LYS A 15 26.80 14.57 13.60
CA LYS A 15 27.51 13.33 13.88
C LYS A 15 26.93 12.19 13.06
N ILE A 16 27.81 11.48 12.35
CA ILE A 16 27.45 10.37 11.46
C ILE A 16 28.00 9.08 12.05
N PRO A 17 27.18 8.03 12.26
CA PRO A 17 27.64 6.78 12.85
C PRO A 17 28.66 6.07 11.95
N VAL A 18 29.63 5.38 12.57
CA VAL A 18 30.66 4.63 11.82
C VAL A 18 30.09 3.42 11.07
N LYS A 19 29.03 2.82 11.60
CA LYS A 19 28.27 1.74 10.98
C LYS A 19 26.90 1.59 11.64
N THR A 20 25.97 0.93 10.94
CA THR A 20 24.59 0.75 11.39
C THR A 20 24.46 0.02 12.74
N SER A 21 25.38 -0.90 13.08
CA SER A 21 25.35 -1.63 14.35
C SER A 21 25.79 -0.81 15.57
N LEU A 22 26.38 0.36 15.35
CA LEU A 22 26.74 1.34 16.38
C LEU A 22 25.90 2.61 16.28
N PHE A 23 24.75 2.52 15.61
CA PHE A 23 23.66 3.48 15.69
C PHE A 23 22.53 2.80 16.48
N LEU A 24 22.36 3.21 17.73
CA LEU A 24 21.57 2.50 18.72
C LEU A 24 20.37 3.34 19.13
N GLU A 25 19.19 2.75 19.03
CA GLU A 25 17.93 3.37 19.36
C GLU A 25 17.41 2.84 20.71
N LEU A 26 17.00 3.76 21.59
CA LEU A 26 16.36 3.42 22.86
C LEU A 26 14.84 3.31 22.70
N VAL A 27 14.20 2.58 23.62
CA VAL A 27 12.73 2.41 23.64
C VAL A 27 11.98 3.75 23.76
N SER A 28 12.61 4.76 24.37
CA SER A 28 12.08 6.12 24.50
C SER A 28 12.18 6.96 23.22
N GLY A 29 12.90 6.48 22.19
CA GLY A 29 13.28 7.24 20.99
C GLY A 29 14.59 8.03 21.11
N GLY A 30 15.31 7.93 22.24
CA GLY A 30 16.67 8.46 22.37
C GLY A 30 17.68 7.71 21.49
N LEU A 31 18.73 8.39 21.04
CA LEU A 31 19.74 7.83 20.14
C LEU A 31 21.12 7.86 20.76
N TYR A 32 21.82 6.73 20.74
CA TYR A 32 23.27 6.67 20.95
C TYR A 32 23.98 6.36 19.65
N LEU A 33 25.15 6.96 19.43
CA LEU A 33 26.02 6.54 18.33
C LEU A 33 27.50 6.65 18.63
N VAL A 34 28.27 5.82 17.92
CA VAL A 34 29.73 5.95 17.80
C VAL A 34 30.04 6.63 16.45
N PRO A 35 30.63 7.83 16.44
CA PRO A 35 30.78 8.61 15.23
C PRO A 35 31.93 8.11 14.33
N THR A 36 31.82 8.40 13.04
CA THR A 36 32.92 8.22 12.09
C THR A 36 34.06 9.19 12.43
N GLY A 37 35.29 8.67 12.54
CA GLY A 37 36.49 9.45 12.84
C GLY A 37 36.94 9.35 14.31
N ASP A 38 36.00 9.41 15.24
CA ASP A 38 36.23 9.43 16.71
C ASP A 38 35.62 8.17 17.34
N GLN A 39 36.11 6.99 16.94
CA GLN A 39 35.52 5.69 17.31
C GLN A 39 35.77 5.27 18.77
N ASP A 40 36.45 6.11 19.54
CA ASP A 40 36.67 6.03 20.98
C ASP A 40 35.64 6.85 21.79
N GLU A 41 34.75 7.59 21.13
CA GLU A 41 33.72 8.42 21.75
C GLU A 41 32.30 7.84 21.56
N LEU A 42 31.39 8.16 22.49
CA LEU A 42 29.96 7.86 22.39
C LEU A 42 29.15 9.15 22.57
N TYR A 43 28.15 9.35 21.73
CA TYR A 43 27.26 10.51 21.78
C TYR A 43 25.81 10.08 21.98
N TYR A 44 25.06 10.90 22.71
CA TYR A 44 23.63 10.75 22.95
C TYR A 44 22.85 11.96 22.40
N SER A 45 21.69 11.69 21.81
CA SER A 45 20.71 12.70 21.42
C SER A 45 19.33 12.32 21.97
N SER A 46 18.69 13.28 22.65
CA SER A 46 17.29 13.18 23.09
C SER A 46 16.32 13.84 22.10
N ASP A 47 16.83 14.37 20.99
CA ASP A 47 16.09 15.20 20.03
C ASP A 47 16.33 14.75 18.59
N LYS A 48 16.33 13.43 18.38
CA LYS A 48 16.34 12.78 17.05
C LYS A 48 17.56 13.16 16.20
N GLY A 49 18.70 13.42 16.83
CA GLY A 49 19.97 13.74 16.17
C GLY A 49 20.20 15.22 15.89
N ALA A 50 19.30 16.13 16.32
CA ALA A 50 19.51 17.56 16.15
C ALA A 50 20.67 18.10 17.01
N ASN A 51 20.77 17.63 18.26
CA ASN A 51 21.85 17.97 19.17
C ASN A 51 22.46 16.71 19.78
N TRP A 52 23.79 16.71 19.90
CA TRP A 52 24.55 15.58 20.44
C TRP A 52 25.32 15.99 21.70
N THR A 53 25.17 15.21 22.75
CA THR A 53 25.96 15.32 23.98
C THR A 53 26.90 14.13 24.07
N GLN A 54 28.20 14.38 24.19
CA GLN A 54 29.18 13.32 24.44
C GLN A 54 28.96 12.72 25.82
N VAL A 55 28.88 11.40 25.88
CA VAL A 55 28.71 10.61 27.10
C VAL A 55 30.08 10.37 27.71
N ASP A 56 30.17 10.43 29.05
CA ASP A 56 31.37 9.99 29.76
C ASP A 56 31.43 8.44 29.74
N VAL A 57 32.30 7.91 28.88
CA VAL A 57 32.54 6.47 28.71
C VAL A 57 33.80 5.98 29.43
N ASP A 58 34.47 6.86 30.19
CA ASP A 58 35.65 6.55 30.99
C ASP A 58 35.61 7.30 32.34
N PRO A 59 34.67 6.93 33.25
CA PRO A 59 34.51 7.61 34.53
C PRO A 59 35.71 7.45 35.48
N GLY A 60 36.69 6.60 35.12
CA GLY A 60 37.94 6.41 35.84
C GLY A 60 39.09 7.32 35.36
N ASP A 61 38.87 8.09 34.30
CA ASP A 61 39.83 8.98 33.64
C ASP A 61 41.13 8.31 33.17
N ALA A 62 41.05 7.06 32.69
CA ALA A 62 42.21 6.36 32.17
C ALA A 62 42.77 7.02 30.90
N SER A 63 41.90 7.64 30.08
CA SER A 63 42.24 8.42 28.88
C SER A 63 42.79 9.83 29.18
N GLY A 64 42.49 10.39 30.35
CA GLY A 64 42.88 11.75 30.74
C GLY A 64 41.92 12.86 30.27
N ASP A 65 40.76 12.52 29.71
CA ASP A 65 39.71 13.46 29.31
C ASP A 65 38.31 13.19 29.89
N ASN A 66 38.12 12.12 30.67
CA ASN A 66 36.83 11.62 31.20
C ASN A 66 35.71 11.52 30.14
N LYS A 67 36.06 11.24 28.87
CA LYS A 67 35.10 11.34 27.75
C LYS A 67 35.35 10.35 26.62
N SER A 68 36.56 9.81 26.53
CA SER A 68 36.97 8.92 25.45
C SER A 68 37.51 7.62 26.02
N ARG A 69 37.27 6.52 25.31
CA ARG A 69 37.89 5.23 25.61
C ARG A 69 39.37 5.25 25.20
N LEU A 70 40.20 4.47 25.88
CA LEU A 70 41.58 4.22 25.43
C LEU A 70 41.65 3.41 24.12
N GLN A 71 40.59 2.64 23.85
CA GLN A 71 40.49 1.73 22.71
C GLN A 71 39.24 2.06 21.89
N LYS A 72 39.24 1.70 20.61
CA LYS A 72 38.11 1.98 19.72
C LYS A 72 36.96 1.03 20.02
N ILE A 73 35.75 1.58 20.15
CA ILE A 73 34.51 0.82 20.33
C ILE A 73 34.23 0.02 19.06
N GLN A 74 34.26 -1.31 19.15
CA GLN A 74 34.13 -2.20 17.99
C GLN A 74 32.72 -2.77 17.84
N SER A 75 32.04 -3.06 18.94
CA SER A 75 30.75 -3.75 18.94
C SER A 75 29.92 -3.36 20.15
N ALA A 76 28.60 -3.46 20.00
CA ALA A 76 27.62 -3.22 21.05
C ALA A 76 26.53 -4.29 21.03
N TRP A 77 25.94 -4.55 22.19
CA TRP A 77 24.72 -5.34 22.35
C TRP A 77 23.77 -4.60 23.28
N HIS A 78 22.58 -4.27 22.77
CA HIS A 78 21.55 -3.56 23.51
C HIS A 78 20.62 -4.55 24.22
N ASP A 79 20.79 -4.70 25.52
CA ASP A 79 19.85 -5.42 26.38
C ASP A 79 18.70 -4.49 26.77
N ARG A 80 17.74 -4.35 25.84
CA ARG A 80 16.56 -3.48 26.00
C ARG A 80 15.76 -3.80 27.26
N ALA A 81 15.70 -5.08 27.67
CA ALA A 81 14.89 -5.52 28.81
C ALA A 81 15.44 -5.04 30.15
N ASN A 82 16.76 -4.90 30.25
CA ASN A 82 17.44 -4.46 31.48
C ASN A 82 17.95 -3.03 31.40
N GLU A 83 17.68 -2.30 30.32
CA GLU A 83 18.15 -0.93 30.10
C GLU A 83 19.69 -0.80 30.14
N ILE A 84 20.38 -1.83 29.62
CA ILE A 84 21.84 -1.92 29.60
C ILE A 84 22.34 -2.09 28.16
N ILE A 85 23.46 -1.45 27.84
CA ILE A 85 24.20 -1.68 26.61
C ILE A 85 25.58 -2.22 26.95
N TRP A 86 25.91 -3.38 26.42
CA TRP A 86 27.24 -3.99 26.54
C TRP A 86 28.11 -3.54 25.39
N PHE A 87 29.33 -3.12 25.68
CA PHE A 87 30.30 -2.68 24.68
C PHE A 87 31.57 -3.51 24.75
N GLY A 88 32.13 -3.78 23.57
CA GLY A 88 33.46 -4.32 23.41
C GLY A 88 34.34 -3.32 22.67
N ASP A 89 35.46 -2.96 23.26
CA ASP A 89 36.46 -2.11 22.63
C ASP A 89 37.77 -2.87 22.40
N CYS A 90 38.49 -2.45 21.36
CA CYS A 90 39.77 -3.03 20.97
C CYS A 90 40.47 -2.06 20.03
N ASN A 91 41.78 -1.94 20.15
CA ASN A 91 42.61 -1.26 19.17
C ASN A 91 43.84 -2.10 18.81
N ASN A 92 44.27 -1.95 17.56
CA ASN A 92 45.48 -2.53 17.00
C ASN A 92 46.38 -1.35 16.62
N ASP A 93 46.86 -0.65 17.66
CA ASP A 93 47.48 0.68 17.58
C ASP A 93 49.02 0.65 17.61
N GLY A 94 49.60 -0.55 17.69
CA GLY A 94 51.05 -0.77 17.71
C GLY A 94 51.67 -0.83 19.10
N ALA A 95 50.89 -0.71 20.19
CA ALA A 95 51.29 -1.12 21.53
C ALA A 95 50.80 -2.55 21.83
N ALA A 96 51.04 -3.10 23.03
CA ALA A 96 50.44 -4.39 23.40
C ALA A 96 48.90 -4.28 23.34
N ASP A 97 48.27 -5.07 22.48
CA ASP A 97 46.83 -4.97 22.26
C ASP A 97 46.05 -5.73 23.34
N SER A 98 44.96 -5.13 23.80
CA SER A 98 43.96 -5.75 24.66
C SER A 98 42.57 -5.60 24.04
N PHE A 99 41.61 -6.33 24.59
CA PHE A 99 40.20 -5.93 24.48
C PHE A 99 39.65 -5.66 25.88
N SER A 100 38.70 -4.73 25.97
CA SER A 100 37.99 -4.45 27.21
C SER A 100 36.49 -4.55 27.00
N VAL A 101 35.80 -4.84 28.10
CA VAL A 101 34.34 -4.96 28.14
C VAL A 101 33.80 -4.08 29.24
N TRP A 102 32.78 -3.32 28.89
CA TRP A 102 32.12 -2.38 29.79
C TRP A 102 30.63 -2.31 29.46
N THR A 103 29.86 -1.79 30.42
CA THR A 103 28.41 -1.63 30.29
C THR A 103 28.01 -0.19 30.50
N LEU A 104 26.96 0.21 29.80
CA LEU A 104 26.25 1.47 29.99
C LEU A 104 24.85 1.14 30.50
N ASP A 105 24.54 1.54 31.74
CA ASP A 105 23.21 1.40 32.36
C ASP A 105 22.50 2.76 32.31
N TYR A 106 21.44 2.84 31.51
CA TYR A 106 20.67 4.06 31.31
C TYR A 106 19.35 4.09 32.09
N SER A 107 19.10 3.12 32.97
CA SER A 107 17.86 3.03 33.76
C SER A 107 17.64 4.23 34.70
N GLY A 108 18.72 4.86 35.17
CA GLY A 108 18.67 6.08 35.97
C GLY A 108 18.60 7.36 35.16
N SER A 109 19.19 7.37 33.96
CA SER A 109 19.22 8.51 33.04
C SER A 109 19.85 8.12 31.70
N GLU A 110 19.21 8.51 30.59
CA GLU A 110 19.76 8.36 29.24
C GLU A 110 20.81 9.43 28.89
N LEU A 111 20.73 10.62 29.49
CA LEU A 111 21.72 11.67 29.22
C LEU A 111 23.00 11.48 30.05
N THR A 112 22.86 10.96 31.27
CA THR A 112 23.96 10.71 32.19
C THR A 112 23.91 9.26 32.69
N PRO A 113 24.15 8.28 31.81
CA PRO A 113 24.09 6.87 32.16
C PRO A 113 25.25 6.48 33.10
N SER A 114 25.07 5.37 33.81
CA SER A 114 26.14 4.80 34.65
C SER A 114 27.00 3.86 33.80
N VAL A 115 28.28 4.22 33.63
CA VAL A 115 29.25 3.38 32.92
C VAL A 115 30.04 2.54 33.92
N THR A 116 30.11 1.23 33.68
CA THR A 116 30.85 0.28 34.53
C THR A 116 31.84 -0.52 33.69
N GLU A 117 33.11 -0.43 34.06
CA GLU A 117 34.16 -1.30 33.50
C GLU A 117 34.03 -2.70 34.09
N ILE A 118 33.88 -3.73 33.23
CA ILE A 118 33.81 -5.13 33.69
C ILE A 118 35.21 -5.70 33.80
N GLY A 119 36.05 -5.47 32.78
CA GLY A 119 37.46 -5.84 32.78
C GLY A 119 38.08 -5.85 31.39
N SER A 120 39.34 -6.31 31.32
CA SER A 120 40.10 -6.40 30.09
C SER A 120 40.94 -7.68 30.04
N GLU A 121 41.27 -8.11 28.82
CA GLU A 121 42.21 -9.19 28.56
C GLU A 121 43.32 -8.67 27.64
N SER A 122 44.57 -8.88 28.03
CA SER A 122 45.75 -8.42 27.30
C SER A 122 46.41 -9.54 26.50
N ALA A 123 46.81 -9.28 25.25
CA ALA A 123 47.84 -10.09 24.59
C ALA A 123 49.25 -9.54 24.86
N GLY A 124 50.23 -10.43 24.84
CA GLY A 124 51.64 -10.07 25.08
C GLY A 124 52.33 -9.35 23.93
N ASP A 125 51.75 -9.34 22.71
CA ASP A 125 52.38 -8.83 21.49
C ASP A 125 51.52 -7.75 20.82
N ALA A 126 52.16 -6.73 20.26
CA ALA A 126 51.49 -5.61 19.60
C ALA A 126 50.84 -5.98 18.27
N ASN A 127 49.71 -5.35 17.94
CA ASN A 127 48.95 -5.59 16.71
C ASN A 127 48.49 -7.04 16.51
N THR A 128 48.07 -7.68 17.60
CA THR A 128 47.66 -9.08 17.61
C THR A 128 46.23 -9.33 18.04
N TYR A 129 45.58 -8.42 18.76
CA TYR A 129 44.24 -8.66 19.32
C TYR A 129 43.16 -7.93 18.51
N TYR A 130 42.03 -8.61 18.29
CA TYR A 130 40.85 -8.04 17.63
C TYR A 130 39.59 -8.51 18.34
N LEU A 131 38.68 -7.58 18.64
CA LEU A 131 37.31 -7.86 19.07
C LEU A 131 36.38 -7.72 17.87
N TRP A 132 35.55 -8.73 17.63
CA TRP A 132 34.63 -8.72 16.48
C TRP A 132 33.18 -8.57 16.86
N ASP A 133 32.76 -9.18 17.96
CA ASP A 133 31.36 -9.15 18.38
C ASP A 133 31.24 -9.36 19.88
N ILE A 134 30.25 -8.72 20.47
CA ILE A 134 29.77 -8.97 21.84
C ILE A 134 28.31 -9.39 21.77
N TYR A 135 27.93 -10.44 22.48
CA TYR A 135 26.58 -10.99 22.41
C TYR A 135 26.12 -11.71 23.67
N ILE A 136 24.81 -11.81 23.84
CA ILE A 136 24.19 -12.46 25.00
C ILE A 136 23.53 -13.77 24.56
N ILE A 137 23.81 -14.87 25.27
CA ILE A 137 23.07 -16.14 25.12
C ILE A 137 22.57 -16.56 26.51
N GLY A 138 21.24 -16.62 26.65
CA GLY A 138 20.63 -16.83 27.96
C GLY A 138 20.94 -15.65 28.87
N ALA A 139 21.55 -15.91 30.03
CA ALA A 139 21.90 -14.87 31.01
C ALA A 139 23.37 -14.43 30.96
N ASN A 140 24.16 -15.03 30.06
CA ASN A 140 25.60 -14.80 30.00
C ASN A 140 25.98 -13.98 28.77
N THR A 141 26.98 -13.12 28.95
CA THR A 141 27.57 -12.29 27.91
C THR A 141 28.88 -12.89 27.43
N TYR A 142 29.06 -12.89 26.11
CA TYR A 142 30.21 -13.48 25.45
C TYR A 142 30.85 -12.48 24.50
N VAL A 143 32.17 -12.58 24.39
CA VAL A 143 32.96 -11.87 23.37
C VAL A 143 33.57 -12.88 22.42
N HIS A 144 33.46 -12.59 21.13
CA HIS A 144 34.22 -13.27 20.09
C HIS A 144 35.41 -12.40 19.68
N SER A 145 36.60 -12.96 19.88
CA SER A 145 37.86 -12.31 19.56
C SER A 145 38.81 -13.17 18.72
N ARG A 146 39.85 -12.51 18.21
CA ARG A 146 40.98 -13.12 17.51
C ARG A 146 42.30 -12.66 18.09
N VAL A 147 43.24 -13.60 18.19
CA VAL A 147 44.65 -13.33 18.52
C VAL A 147 45.57 -13.81 17.40
N LYS A 148 46.33 -12.91 16.79
CA LYS A 148 47.31 -13.20 15.74
C LYS A 148 48.69 -13.52 16.32
N PHE A 149 49.40 -14.50 15.77
CA PHE A 149 50.80 -14.77 16.13
C PHE A 149 51.56 -15.29 14.91
N GLY A 150 52.38 -14.44 14.31
CA GLY A 150 53.02 -14.71 13.02
C GLY A 150 52.00 -14.80 11.88
N ILE A 151 52.01 -15.92 11.15
CA ILE A 151 51.04 -16.22 10.06
C ILE A 151 49.76 -16.90 10.56
N ASN A 152 49.72 -17.31 11.83
CA ASN A 152 48.62 -18.06 12.41
C ASN A 152 47.72 -17.14 13.25
N ALA A 153 46.52 -17.62 13.55
CA ALA A 153 45.60 -16.94 14.47
C ALA A 153 44.91 -17.94 15.41
N LYS A 154 44.37 -17.42 16.52
CA LYS A 154 43.44 -18.12 17.41
C LYS A 154 42.13 -17.38 17.39
N PHE A 155 41.05 -18.15 17.28
CA PHE A 155 39.68 -17.67 17.49
C PHE A 155 39.30 -18.02 18.91
N GLU A 156 38.82 -17.06 19.67
CA GLU A 156 38.52 -17.25 21.07
C GLU A 156 37.11 -16.75 21.39
N ILE A 157 36.42 -17.51 22.21
CA ILE A 157 35.15 -17.11 22.80
C ILE A 157 35.36 -17.02 24.30
N TRP A 158 35.07 -15.85 24.83
CA TRP A 158 35.22 -15.49 26.23
C TRP A 158 33.85 -15.28 26.83
N ASP A 159 33.64 -15.82 28.02
CA ASP A 159 32.57 -15.41 28.92
C ASP A 159 33.10 -14.24 29.75
N VAL A 160 32.40 -13.12 29.61
CA VAL A 160 32.87 -11.80 30.05
C VAL A 160 32.00 -11.21 31.15
N ASP A 161 31.11 -11.99 31.75
CA ASP A 161 30.20 -11.53 32.80
C ASP A 161 30.96 -10.96 34.01
N ILE A 162 32.13 -11.54 34.32
CA ILE A 162 32.94 -11.17 35.49
C ILE A 162 34.43 -11.28 35.12
N ALA A 163 35.23 -10.27 35.49
CA ALA A 163 36.68 -10.35 35.41
C ALA A 163 37.30 -11.17 36.57
N PRO A 164 38.35 -11.97 36.34
CA PRO A 164 39.00 -12.22 35.04
C PRO A 164 38.14 -13.06 34.12
N PHE A 165 38.13 -12.70 32.83
CA PHE A 165 37.28 -13.35 31.84
C PHE A 165 37.62 -14.83 31.68
N THR A 166 36.61 -15.63 31.39
CA THR A 166 36.77 -17.08 31.25
C THR A 166 36.70 -17.48 29.79
N ARG A 167 37.83 -17.91 29.22
CA ARG A 167 37.84 -18.47 27.85
C ARG A 167 37.05 -19.77 27.80
N LYS A 168 35.94 -19.78 27.06
CA LYS A 168 35.10 -20.96 26.84
C LYS A 168 35.56 -21.77 25.65
N LYS A 169 36.10 -21.11 24.62
CA LYS A 169 36.55 -21.79 23.41
C LYS A 169 37.81 -21.16 22.84
N GLN A 170 38.64 -22.00 22.24
CA GLN A 170 39.77 -21.59 21.41
C GLN A 170 39.82 -22.52 20.19
N LEU A 171 40.03 -21.96 19.01
CA LEU A 171 40.39 -22.70 17.80
C LEU A 171 41.71 -22.16 17.28
N LEU A 172 42.66 -23.07 17.02
CA LEU A 172 43.90 -22.73 16.33
C LEU A 172 43.62 -22.71 14.83
N ASP A 173 43.94 -21.61 14.18
CA ASP A 173 43.83 -21.48 12.73
C ASP A 173 45.22 -21.42 12.09
N THR A 174 45.48 -22.40 11.24
CA THR A 174 46.69 -22.52 10.41
C THR A 174 46.49 -21.93 9.01
N VAL A 175 45.29 -21.46 8.70
CA VAL A 175 44.92 -20.77 7.47
C VAL A 175 44.65 -19.29 7.84
N PRO A 176 44.98 -18.29 7.01
CA PRO A 176 44.72 -16.90 7.36
C PRO A 176 43.23 -16.55 7.20
N VAL A 177 42.33 -17.06 8.05
CA VAL A 177 40.98 -16.51 8.17
C VAL A 177 41.13 -15.11 8.77
N ASN A 178 40.88 -14.10 7.94
CA ASN A 178 41.27 -12.72 8.25
C ASN A 178 40.14 -11.87 8.78
N ILE A 179 38.87 -12.23 8.54
CA ILE A 179 37.75 -11.36 8.90
C ILE A 179 36.51 -12.17 9.31
N ARG A 180 35.82 -11.71 10.36
CA ARG A 180 34.49 -12.18 10.75
C ARG A 180 33.50 -11.02 10.84
N ARG A 181 32.23 -11.39 10.74
CA ARG A 181 31.06 -10.52 10.74
C ARG A 181 30.38 -10.53 12.11
N GLU A 182 29.62 -9.49 12.40
CA GLU A 182 28.73 -9.45 13.57
C GLU A 182 27.67 -10.54 13.41
N GLY A 183 27.48 -11.36 14.44
CA GLY A 183 26.60 -12.52 14.38
C GLY A 183 25.16 -12.21 14.77
N ILE A 184 24.35 -13.26 14.81
CA ILE A 184 22.98 -13.24 15.34
C ILE A 184 22.81 -14.37 16.35
N ILE A 185 21.74 -14.31 17.14
CA ILE A 185 21.36 -15.39 18.05
C ILE A 185 20.07 -16.01 17.55
N ALA A 186 20.14 -17.25 17.06
CA ALA A 186 18.96 -18.03 16.70
C ALA A 186 18.95 -19.34 17.49
N ASN A 187 17.80 -19.68 18.10
CA ASN A 187 17.61 -20.91 18.87
C ASN A 187 18.71 -21.18 19.95
N GLY A 188 19.22 -20.10 20.57
CA GLY A 188 20.26 -20.18 21.62
C GLY A 188 21.67 -20.48 21.11
N ILE A 189 21.92 -20.30 19.80
CA ILE A 189 23.20 -20.46 19.14
C ILE A 189 23.61 -19.13 18.51
N HIS A 190 24.87 -18.71 18.71
CA HIS A 190 25.44 -17.56 18.01
C HIS A 190 25.93 -18.00 16.63
N TYR A 191 25.29 -17.49 15.58
CA TYR A 191 25.66 -17.74 14.19
C TYR A 191 26.40 -16.55 13.61
N HIS A 192 27.46 -16.81 12.85
CA HIS A 192 28.21 -15.79 12.15
C HIS A 192 28.97 -16.36 10.96
N LEU A 193 29.33 -15.49 10.02
CA LEU A 193 30.19 -15.84 8.89
C LEU A 193 31.65 -15.48 9.13
N ALA A 194 32.52 -16.33 8.60
CA ALA A 194 33.96 -16.17 8.68
C ALA A 194 34.68 -16.75 7.49
N GLY A 195 35.72 -16.07 7.01
CA GLY A 195 36.54 -16.54 5.92
C GLY A 195 37.85 -15.75 5.76
N PRO A 196 38.80 -16.26 4.98
CA PRO A 196 39.95 -15.50 4.50
C PRO A 196 39.53 -14.49 3.41
N ASP A 197 40.25 -13.38 3.26
CA ASP A 197 39.90 -12.27 2.35
C ASP A 197 39.77 -12.66 0.87
N SER A 198 40.39 -13.78 0.48
CA SER A 198 40.52 -14.24 -0.90
C SER A 198 39.96 -15.64 -1.16
N LEU A 199 39.34 -16.27 -0.17
CA LEU A 199 38.71 -17.60 -0.32
C LEU A 199 37.33 -17.60 0.33
N ARG A 200 36.58 -18.68 0.10
CA ARG A 200 35.20 -18.85 0.58
C ARG A 200 34.99 -18.52 2.06
N GLU A 201 33.85 -17.90 2.37
CA GLU A 201 33.30 -17.81 3.74
C GLU A 201 32.60 -19.11 4.17
N TRP A 202 32.46 -19.30 5.48
CA TRP A 202 31.71 -20.41 6.09
C TRP A 202 30.79 -19.89 7.19
N HIS A 203 29.68 -20.60 7.42
CA HIS A 203 28.77 -20.40 8.55
C HIS A 203 29.29 -21.16 9.77
N TRP A 204 29.36 -20.47 10.92
CA TRP A 204 29.83 -21.03 12.18
C TRP A 204 28.79 -20.80 13.27
N GLY A 205 28.60 -21.80 14.12
CA GLY A 205 27.77 -21.70 15.32
C GLY A 205 28.55 -21.89 16.61
N TYR A 206 28.17 -21.15 17.65
CA TYR A 206 28.58 -21.39 19.03
C TYR A 206 27.38 -21.57 19.95
N GLN A 207 27.34 -22.68 20.68
CA GLN A 207 26.33 -22.96 21.70
C GLN A 207 27.00 -23.20 23.06
N PRO A 208 26.61 -22.47 24.13
CA PRO A 208 27.23 -22.64 25.45
C PRO A 208 26.93 -24.00 26.11
N SER A 209 25.73 -24.55 25.91
CA SER A 209 25.19 -25.71 26.64
C SER A 209 25.89 -27.03 26.32
N THR A 210 26.51 -27.17 25.15
CA THR A 210 27.16 -28.43 24.73
C THR A 210 28.66 -28.46 25.02
N SER A 211 29.28 -27.33 25.37
CA SER A 211 30.69 -27.15 25.80
C SER A 211 31.80 -27.73 24.89
N THR A 212 31.51 -28.52 23.84
CA THR A 212 32.53 -29.29 23.12
C THR A 212 32.73 -29.00 21.64
N ALA A 213 31.79 -28.44 20.87
CA ALA A 213 31.98 -28.29 19.42
C ALA A 213 31.78 -26.85 18.93
N TRP A 214 32.72 -26.37 18.10
CA TRP A 214 32.32 -25.47 17.03
C TRP A 214 31.46 -26.33 16.11
N GLU A 215 30.20 -26.00 15.94
CA GLU A 215 29.40 -26.69 14.94
C GLU A 215 29.75 -26.07 13.59
N TRP A 216 30.54 -26.83 12.83
CA TRP A 216 30.88 -26.51 11.46
C TRP A 216 29.67 -26.81 10.60
N PHE A 217 29.00 -25.77 10.11
CA PHE A 217 27.93 -25.93 9.16
C PHE A 217 28.48 -25.70 7.76
N THR A 218 28.65 -26.78 7.00
CA THR A 218 29.09 -26.69 5.60
C THR A 218 27.95 -26.19 4.74
N GLY A 219 27.91 -24.89 4.45
CA GLY A 219 26.87 -24.32 3.61
C GLY A 219 27.11 -22.87 3.24
N SER A 220 28.19 -22.54 2.54
CA SER A 220 28.26 -21.30 1.75
C SER A 220 28.14 -21.67 0.28
N ALA A 221 27.57 -20.79 -0.54
CA ALA A 221 27.73 -20.86 -1.97
C ALA A 221 29.23 -20.89 -2.31
N VAL A 222 29.65 -21.83 -3.16
CA VAL A 222 31.05 -21.96 -3.58
C VAL A 222 31.43 -20.64 -4.28
N ASP A 223 32.61 -20.08 -3.95
CA ASP A 223 33.17 -18.84 -4.52
C ASP A 223 32.61 -17.49 -4.02
N TYR A 224 32.16 -17.40 -2.76
CA TYR A 224 31.73 -16.13 -2.13
C TYR A 224 32.59 -15.70 -0.94
N THR A 225 32.79 -14.39 -0.80
CA THR A 225 33.66 -13.70 0.18
C THR A 225 32.93 -12.56 0.87
N GLN A 226 33.61 -11.84 1.77
CA GLN A 226 33.04 -10.69 2.43
C GLN A 226 32.90 -9.46 1.51
N PRO A 227 31.81 -8.69 1.67
CA PRO A 227 31.68 -7.35 1.12
C PRO A 227 32.79 -6.40 1.60
N THR A 228 33.19 -5.51 0.69
CA THR A 228 34.20 -4.49 0.98
C THR A 228 33.67 -3.43 1.95
N ASN A 229 32.40 -3.03 1.81
CA ASN A 229 31.74 -2.09 2.72
C ASN A 229 31.50 -2.75 4.08
N ILE A 230 31.80 -2.04 5.17
CA ILE A 230 31.62 -2.56 6.53
C ILE A 230 30.14 -2.71 6.92
N ASN A 231 29.26 -1.84 6.40
CA ASN A 231 27.83 -1.89 6.67
C ASN A 231 27.14 -3.13 6.06
N ALA A 232 27.66 -3.69 4.98
CA ALA A 232 27.16 -4.92 4.36
C ALA A 232 27.50 -6.20 5.13
N ARG A 233 28.15 -6.09 6.30
CA ARG A 233 28.68 -7.23 7.07
C ARG A 233 27.75 -7.71 8.18
N SER A 234 26.56 -7.13 8.29
CA SER A 234 25.50 -7.57 9.21
C SER A 234 24.75 -8.80 8.69
N HIS A 235 23.95 -9.41 9.57
CA HIS A 235 22.98 -10.45 9.22
C HIS A 235 21.60 -10.12 9.80
N ALA A 236 20.57 -10.57 9.09
CA ALA A 236 19.19 -10.57 9.55
C ALA A 236 18.68 -12.01 9.67
N TRP A 237 17.69 -12.24 10.52
CA TRP A 237 17.05 -13.55 10.69
C TRP A 237 15.55 -13.39 10.44
N ASP A 238 14.91 -14.37 9.80
CA ASP A 238 13.46 -14.37 9.58
C ASP A 238 12.64 -14.70 10.84
N GLY A 239 13.28 -14.85 12.00
CA GLY A 239 12.64 -15.27 13.25
C GLY A 239 12.31 -16.77 13.35
N LYS A 240 12.66 -17.59 12.33
CA LYS A 240 12.35 -19.02 12.31
C LYS A 240 13.52 -19.90 11.83
N ASP A 241 13.85 -19.88 10.53
CA ASP A 241 14.77 -20.84 9.92
C ASP A 241 15.87 -20.19 9.06
N THR A 242 15.69 -18.99 8.54
CA THR A 242 16.56 -18.44 7.48
C THR A 242 17.38 -17.25 7.98
N ILE A 243 18.70 -17.37 7.89
CA ILE A 243 19.63 -16.25 8.08
C ILE A 243 19.96 -15.61 6.73
N TYR A 244 19.87 -14.29 6.66
CA TYR A 244 20.23 -13.50 5.49
C TYR A 244 21.58 -12.82 5.67
N ALA A 245 22.42 -12.91 4.65
CA ALA A 245 23.74 -12.29 4.61
C ALA A 245 24.05 -11.77 3.21
N ILE A 246 24.73 -10.63 3.11
CA ILE A 246 25.26 -10.13 1.84
C ILE A 246 26.64 -10.70 1.59
N GLN A 247 26.86 -11.47 0.54
CA GLN A 247 28.16 -12.05 0.22
C GLN A 247 28.65 -11.59 -1.16
N LYS A 248 29.96 -11.31 -1.26
CA LYS A 248 30.62 -10.86 -2.49
C LYS A 248 31.12 -12.05 -3.29
N GLN A 249 30.61 -12.27 -4.49
CA GLN A 249 31.10 -13.35 -5.35
C GLN A 249 32.53 -13.05 -5.84
N ILE A 250 33.41 -14.04 -5.80
CA ILE A 250 34.84 -13.89 -6.16
C ILE A 250 35.02 -13.60 -7.64
N THR A 251 34.17 -14.19 -8.49
CA THR A 251 34.34 -14.16 -9.95
C THR A 251 34.02 -12.81 -10.57
N ASP A 252 32.99 -12.13 -10.10
CA ASP A 252 32.55 -10.83 -10.63
C ASP A 252 32.81 -9.66 -9.66
N GLY A 253 33.06 -9.94 -8.38
CA GLY A 253 33.28 -8.93 -7.35
C GLY A 253 32.01 -8.21 -6.89
N LEU A 254 30.83 -8.71 -7.24
CA LEU A 254 29.53 -8.11 -6.92
C LEU A 254 28.93 -8.74 -5.65
N ASN A 255 28.05 -8.01 -4.96
CA ASN A 255 27.38 -8.49 -3.76
C ASN A 255 26.03 -9.15 -4.07
N TYR A 256 25.73 -10.21 -3.34
CA TYR A 256 24.52 -11.02 -3.49
C TYR A 256 23.91 -11.28 -2.12
N LEU A 257 22.58 -11.28 -2.07
CA LEU A 257 21.83 -11.79 -0.94
C LEU A 257 21.89 -13.31 -0.92
N VAL A 258 22.37 -13.87 0.19
CA VAL A 258 22.44 -15.31 0.43
C VAL A 258 21.57 -15.64 1.63
N ALA A 259 20.67 -16.59 1.44
CA ALA A 259 19.80 -17.14 2.46
C ALA A 259 20.37 -18.48 2.93
N TRP A 260 20.56 -18.64 4.24
CA TRP A 260 21.03 -19.88 4.84
C TRP A 260 19.97 -20.47 5.76
N SER A 261 19.51 -21.67 5.43
CA SER A 261 18.49 -22.39 6.20
C SER A 261 19.13 -23.15 7.36
N LEU A 262 18.63 -22.94 8.58
CA LEU A 262 19.11 -23.58 9.81
C LEU A 262 18.73 -25.07 9.85
N SER A 263 17.55 -25.42 9.33
CA SER A 263 17.03 -26.78 9.28
C SER A 263 17.77 -27.66 8.28
N THR A 264 17.93 -27.18 7.03
CA THR A 264 18.58 -27.94 5.95
C THR A 264 20.09 -27.74 5.91
N GLN A 265 20.60 -26.67 6.55
CA GLN A 265 22.00 -26.22 6.52
C GLN A 265 22.50 -25.87 5.11
N VAL A 266 21.58 -25.55 4.19
CA VAL A 266 21.89 -25.17 2.80
C VAL A 266 21.89 -23.66 2.65
N ALA A 267 22.87 -23.13 1.90
CA ALA A 267 22.87 -21.75 1.44
C ALA A 267 22.35 -21.65 0.00
N THR A 268 21.45 -20.70 -0.21
CA THR A 268 20.82 -20.39 -1.48
C THR A 268 21.13 -18.95 -1.85
N VAL A 269 21.73 -18.74 -3.02
CA VAL A 269 21.93 -17.40 -3.57
C VAL A 269 20.59 -16.93 -4.14
N LEU A 270 20.09 -15.79 -3.67
CA LEU A 270 18.80 -15.26 -4.08
C LEU A 270 18.95 -14.29 -5.25
N ASP A 271 19.51 -13.11 -4.99
CA ASP A 271 19.67 -12.08 -6.02
C ASP A 271 20.90 -11.19 -5.76
N ARG A 272 21.35 -10.47 -6.79
CA ARG A 272 22.41 -9.47 -6.70
C ARG A 272 21.87 -8.24 -5.96
N MET A 273 22.44 -7.93 -4.80
CA MET A 273 22.01 -6.83 -3.94
C MET A 273 23.19 -6.20 -3.21
N ASP A 274 23.33 -4.88 -3.37
CA ASP A 274 24.32 -4.04 -2.69
C ASP A 274 23.68 -3.35 -1.48
N VAL A 275 23.26 -4.14 -0.49
CA VAL A 275 22.52 -3.63 0.68
C VAL A 275 23.30 -3.80 1.98
N ALA A 276 22.96 -3.00 2.98
CA ALA A 276 23.33 -3.19 4.37
C ALA A 276 22.10 -3.60 5.17
N LEU A 277 22.21 -4.73 5.88
CA LEU A 277 21.14 -5.21 6.75
C LEU A 277 21.28 -4.60 8.14
N MET A 278 20.14 -4.26 8.73
CA MET A 278 20.05 -4.06 10.17
C MET A 278 20.39 -5.38 10.87
N LEU A 279 21.17 -5.32 11.94
CA LEU A 279 21.40 -6.52 12.75
C LEU A 279 20.08 -6.94 13.40
N ASP A 280 19.75 -8.23 13.29
CA ASP A 280 18.58 -8.85 13.92
C ASP A 280 18.40 -8.45 15.40
N ARG A 281 19.49 -8.45 16.17
CA ARG A 281 19.49 -8.06 17.60
C ARG A 281 19.03 -6.63 17.86
N ASN A 282 19.09 -5.76 16.85
CA ASN A 282 18.66 -4.38 16.95
C ASN A 282 17.19 -4.21 16.57
N ASN A 283 16.50 -5.26 16.07
CA ASN A 283 15.08 -5.20 15.72
C ASN A 283 14.21 -5.28 16.98
N ASN A 284 13.24 -4.36 17.09
CA ASN A 284 12.22 -4.42 18.13
C ASN A 284 10.96 -5.08 17.54
N PRO A 285 10.58 -6.31 17.92
CA PRO A 285 9.45 -7.02 17.30
C PRO A 285 8.07 -6.44 17.67
N ILE A 286 8.02 -5.22 18.21
CA ILE A 286 6.79 -4.50 18.52
C ILE A 286 6.38 -3.68 17.30
N LEU A 287 5.11 -3.79 16.93
CA LEU A 287 4.50 -3.07 15.81
C LEU A 287 4.77 -1.55 15.90
N PRO A 288 5.08 -0.88 14.78
CA PRO A 288 5.09 -1.39 13.39
C PRO A 288 6.38 -2.11 12.95
N HIS A 289 7.32 -2.42 13.86
CA HIS A 289 8.69 -2.86 13.55
C HIS A 289 8.86 -4.38 13.47
N THR A 290 7.92 -5.09 12.84
CA THR A 290 7.90 -6.56 12.85
C THR A 290 8.93 -7.23 11.92
N SER A 291 9.73 -6.45 11.19
CA SER A 291 10.65 -6.97 10.18
C SER A 291 11.93 -6.15 10.16
N GLU A 292 13.06 -6.86 10.11
CA GLU A 292 14.39 -6.30 9.96
C GLU A 292 14.47 -5.53 8.64
N LYS A 293 15.07 -4.34 8.71
CA LYS A 293 15.22 -3.47 7.55
C LYS A 293 16.63 -3.54 7.01
N GLY A 294 16.81 -3.03 5.81
CA GLY A 294 18.11 -2.78 5.22
C GLY A 294 18.03 -1.60 4.29
N PHE A 295 19.18 -1.08 3.89
CA PHE A 295 19.27 0.03 2.94
C PHE A 295 20.22 -0.30 1.80
N ASP A 296 19.94 0.24 0.63
CA ASP A 296 20.85 0.19 -0.49
C ASP A 296 22.08 1.06 -0.21
N LEU A 297 23.25 0.55 -0.56
CA LEU A 297 24.53 1.25 -0.38
C LEU A 297 24.81 2.25 -1.49
N SER A 298 24.03 2.19 -2.58
CA SER A 298 24.28 2.91 -3.83
C SER A 298 23.07 3.64 -4.40
N ASP A 299 21.93 3.54 -3.74
CA ASP A 299 20.63 4.05 -4.17
C ASP A 299 19.85 4.52 -2.92
N GLU A 300 18.83 5.33 -3.10
CA GLU A 300 18.03 5.89 -2.01
C GLU A 300 16.92 4.92 -1.55
N LYS A 301 17.17 3.61 -1.59
CA LYS A 301 16.16 2.56 -1.33
C LYS A 301 16.33 1.90 0.03
N ILE A 302 15.19 1.63 0.65
CA ILE A 302 15.08 0.87 1.90
C ILE A 302 14.35 -0.44 1.60
N TYR A 303 14.86 -1.53 2.14
CA TYR A 303 14.32 -2.88 2.02
C TYR A 303 13.91 -3.41 3.38
N GLU A 304 13.07 -4.44 3.40
CA GLU A 304 12.77 -5.22 4.59
C GLU A 304 12.81 -6.72 4.28
N VAL A 305 13.11 -7.52 5.31
CA VAL A 305 12.96 -8.97 5.23
C VAL A 305 11.49 -9.30 5.05
N LYS A 306 11.17 -10.12 4.04
CA LYS A 306 9.80 -10.56 3.85
C LYS A 306 9.34 -11.39 5.06
N PRO A 307 8.22 -11.05 5.72
CA PRO A 307 7.69 -11.85 6.82
C PRO A 307 7.41 -13.28 6.39
N ASN A 308 7.91 -14.25 7.17
CA ASN A 308 7.63 -15.68 7.00
C ASN A 308 7.93 -16.22 5.58
N SER A 309 8.88 -15.59 4.86
CA SER A 309 9.19 -15.85 3.46
C SER A 309 10.67 -15.61 3.16
N THR A 310 11.10 -15.93 1.94
CA THR A 310 12.51 -15.78 1.51
C THR A 310 12.79 -14.47 0.79
N GLY A 311 13.85 -13.79 1.25
CA GLY A 311 14.44 -12.65 0.57
C GLY A 311 14.04 -11.28 1.13
N LEU A 312 14.46 -10.24 0.41
CA LEU A 312 14.14 -8.86 0.72
C LEU A 312 13.06 -8.33 -0.22
N THR A 313 12.22 -7.44 0.28
CA THR A 313 11.27 -6.67 -0.53
C THR A 313 11.56 -5.19 -0.38
N LEU A 314 11.30 -4.41 -1.44
CA LEU A 314 11.46 -2.96 -1.40
C LEU A 314 10.44 -2.40 -0.40
N PHE A 315 10.90 -1.80 0.69
CA PHE A 315 10.05 -1.16 1.68
C PHE A 315 9.66 0.25 1.21
N GLN A 316 10.66 1.03 0.78
CA GLN A 316 10.45 2.40 0.32
C GLN A 316 11.52 2.81 -0.70
N ASP A 317 11.11 3.50 -1.75
CA ASP A 317 12.00 4.26 -2.63
C ASP A 317 11.99 5.72 -2.14
N ALA A 318 13.08 6.13 -1.49
CA ALA A 318 13.18 7.44 -0.85
C ALA A 318 13.83 8.51 -1.73
N SER A 319 14.03 8.24 -3.03
CA SER A 319 14.62 9.18 -3.99
C SER A 319 13.85 10.51 -4.13
N ALA A 320 12.61 10.57 -3.65
CA ALA A 320 11.81 11.80 -3.59
C ALA A 320 12.11 12.69 -2.36
N ILE A 321 12.69 12.13 -1.30
CA ILE A 321 12.93 12.80 -0.01
C ILE A 321 14.42 12.89 0.33
N THR A 322 15.28 12.18 -0.39
CA THR A 322 16.74 12.29 -0.24
C THR A 322 17.45 12.08 -1.57
N ASP A 323 18.62 12.72 -1.72
CA ASP A 323 19.53 12.61 -2.87
C ASP A 323 20.91 12.06 -2.47
N ALA A 324 21.03 11.52 -1.25
CA ALA A 324 22.25 10.93 -0.72
C ALA A 324 22.02 9.49 -0.26
N ASN A 325 23.05 8.67 -0.38
CA ASN A 325 22.99 7.26 0.00
C ASN A 325 22.81 7.09 1.52
N TRP A 326 22.23 5.97 1.91
CA TRP A 326 22.04 5.62 3.32
C TRP A 326 23.35 5.21 4.02
N ILE A 327 23.48 5.51 5.31
CA ILE A 327 24.64 5.12 6.13
C ILE A 327 24.28 4.27 7.36
N ALA A 328 23.09 4.47 7.93
CA ALA A 328 22.62 3.72 9.07
C ALA A 328 21.09 3.68 9.15
N ILE A 329 20.56 2.59 9.72
CA ILE A 329 19.15 2.39 9.96
C ILE A 329 18.94 1.67 11.31
N THR A 330 17.83 2.02 11.95
CA THR A 330 17.29 1.43 13.19
C THR A 330 15.81 1.11 12.97
N ASP A 331 15.05 0.81 14.03
CA ASP A 331 13.63 0.49 13.90
C ASP A 331 12.83 1.72 13.43
N ASN A 332 13.11 2.87 14.06
CA ASN A 332 12.41 4.13 13.84
C ASN A 332 13.22 5.16 13.06
N PHE A 333 14.55 5.11 13.10
CA PHE A 333 15.39 6.15 12.51
C PHE A 333 16.28 5.65 11.40
N ALA A 334 16.45 6.46 10.37
CA ALA A 334 17.46 6.28 9.34
C ALA A 334 18.28 7.56 9.18
N MET A 335 19.52 7.40 8.73
CA MET A 335 20.42 8.51 8.42
C MET A 335 21.09 8.27 7.07
N ASN A 336 21.22 9.32 6.27
CA ASN A 336 22.00 9.29 5.03
C ASN A 336 23.45 9.75 5.24
N THR A 337 24.29 9.70 4.21
CA THR A 337 25.70 10.08 4.28
C THR A 337 25.95 11.57 4.49
N ASP A 338 24.95 12.42 4.26
CA ASP A 338 25.02 13.87 4.47
C ASP A 338 24.63 14.27 5.90
N GLY A 339 24.10 13.30 6.67
CA GLY A 339 23.67 13.46 8.05
C GLY A 339 22.17 13.76 8.19
N ASP A 340 21.40 13.78 7.10
CA ASP A 340 19.96 14.01 7.18
C ASP A 340 19.29 12.87 7.96
N MET A 341 18.40 13.26 8.86
CA MET A 341 17.69 12.35 9.76
C MET A 341 16.28 12.09 9.26
N PHE A 342 15.91 10.81 9.26
CA PHE A 342 14.59 10.34 8.87
C PHE A 342 13.96 9.54 10.01
N GLU A 343 12.65 9.65 10.15
CA GLU A 343 11.88 8.89 11.13
C GLU A 343 10.74 8.14 10.46
N LEU A 344 10.51 6.90 10.88
CA LEU A 344 9.36 6.11 10.48
C LEU A 344 8.11 6.69 11.13
N GLN A 345 7.21 7.25 10.32
CA GLN A 345 5.99 7.92 10.78
C GLN A 345 4.75 7.36 10.08
N ASP A 346 3.59 7.48 10.74
CA ASP A 346 2.30 7.20 10.12
C ASP A 346 1.93 8.31 9.13
N VAL A 347 1.82 7.96 7.84
CA VAL A 347 1.54 8.87 6.72
C VAL A 347 0.13 8.68 6.14
N SER A 348 -0.74 7.92 6.81
CA SER A 348 -2.05 7.52 6.27
C SER A 348 -2.98 8.68 5.99
N GLU A 349 -2.97 9.72 6.82
CA GLU A 349 -3.84 10.88 6.63
C GLU A 349 -3.41 11.77 5.47
N SER A 350 -2.09 11.93 5.28
CA SER A 350 -1.52 12.78 4.23
C SER A 350 -1.51 12.09 2.88
N GLU A 351 -1.36 10.77 2.85
CA GLU A 351 -1.12 10.05 1.60
C GLU A 351 -2.28 9.19 1.14
N ILE A 352 -3.04 8.58 2.04
CA ILE A 352 -4.06 7.59 1.65
C ILE A 352 -5.45 8.20 1.75
N SER A 353 -6.09 8.36 0.59
CA SER A 353 -7.45 8.90 0.49
C SER A 353 -8.54 7.82 0.43
N VAL A 354 -8.20 6.65 -0.08
CA VAL A 354 -9.07 5.45 -0.16
C VAL A 354 -8.17 4.22 0.01
N CYS A 355 -8.66 3.20 0.70
CA CYS A 355 -7.98 1.91 0.81
C CYS A 355 -9.02 0.81 1.04
N ASP A 356 -9.20 -0.02 0.02
CA ASP A 356 -10.12 -1.15 0.03
C ASP A 356 -9.31 -2.44 -0.05
N ILE A 357 -9.54 -3.36 0.89
CA ILE A 357 -8.88 -4.66 0.94
C ILE A 357 -9.94 -5.75 0.78
N ASP A 358 -9.76 -6.66 -0.18
CA ASP A 358 -10.72 -7.73 -0.48
C ASP A 358 -10.12 -9.09 -0.05
N TYR A 359 -10.51 -9.56 1.12
CA TYR A 359 -10.04 -10.86 1.63
C TYR A 359 -10.92 -11.97 1.10
N LEU A 360 -10.38 -12.75 0.17
CA LEU A 360 -11.10 -13.91 -0.35
C LEU A 360 -10.50 -15.21 0.18
N MET A 361 -11.35 -16.05 0.78
CA MET A 361 -10.93 -17.38 1.24
C MET A 361 -10.32 -18.21 0.12
N GLY A 362 -9.15 -18.81 0.38
CA GLY A 362 -8.42 -19.63 -0.58
C GLY A 362 -7.89 -18.88 -1.81
N ASN A 363 -7.73 -17.55 -1.74
CA ASN A 363 -7.16 -16.74 -2.82
C ASN A 363 -6.18 -15.69 -2.27
N VAL A 364 -5.45 -15.05 -3.19
CA VAL A 364 -4.63 -13.88 -2.89
C VAL A 364 -5.52 -12.73 -2.46
N THR A 365 -5.06 -11.95 -1.48
CA THR A 365 -5.77 -10.75 -1.02
C THR A 365 -5.27 -9.56 -1.85
N PRO A 366 -6.11 -8.93 -2.69
CA PRO A 366 -5.80 -7.63 -3.27
C PRO A 366 -6.13 -6.47 -2.31
N CYS A 367 -5.37 -5.40 -2.43
CA CYS A 367 -5.67 -4.10 -1.86
C CYS A 367 -5.61 -3.03 -2.95
N GLU A 368 -6.64 -2.22 -3.05
CA GLU A 368 -6.71 -1.08 -3.95
C GLU A 368 -6.70 0.20 -3.11
N PHE A 369 -5.79 1.12 -3.43
CA PHE A 369 -5.67 2.37 -2.66
C PHE A 369 -5.25 3.54 -3.54
N ILE A 370 -5.58 4.75 -3.10
CA ILE A 370 -5.18 5.98 -3.76
C ILE A 370 -4.12 6.67 -2.91
N SER A 371 -2.96 6.94 -3.51
CA SER A 371 -1.89 7.71 -2.89
C SER A 371 -1.52 8.96 -3.67
N THR A 372 -1.18 10.04 -2.98
CA THR A 372 -0.55 11.23 -3.57
C THR A 372 0.92 11.00 -3.90
N ASN A 373 1.55 10.00 -3.27
CA ASN A 373 2.95 9.68 -3.50
C ASN A 373 3.12 8.80 -4.75
N ASN A 374 4.24 9.04 -5.42
CA ASN A 374 4.65 8.31 -6.60
C ASN A 374 5.39 7.02 -6.23
N LEU A 375 4.68 6.05 -5.65
CA LEU A 375 5.22 4.72 -5.32
C LEU A 375 5.58 3.93 -6.60
N GLN A 376 6.65 3.13 -6.50
CA GLN A 376 7.13 2.26 -7.57
C GLN A 376 6.46 0.89 -7.54
N ASN A 377 6.42 0.21 -8.69
CA ASN A 377 5.99 -1.19 -8.74
C ASN A 377 6.92 -2.07 -7.89
N LEU A 378 6.38 -3.17 -7.35
CA LEU A 378 7.06 -4.12 -6.44
C LEU A 378 7.44 -3.56 -5.06
N THR A 379 7.21 -2.27 -4.79
CA THR A 379 7.24 -1.74 -3.42
C THR A 379 6.22 -2.51 -2.58
N SER A 380 6.65 -2.95 -1.41
CA SER A 380 5.77 -3.55 -0.42
C SER A 380 4.90 -2.48 0.23
N ILE A 381 3.69 -2.86 0.63
CA ILE A 381 2.77 -2.00 1.34
C ILE A 381 2.24 -2.78 2.55
N LYS A 382 2.28 -2.14 3.72
CA LYS A 382 1.72 -2.66 4.96
C LYS A 382 0.65 -1.71 5.46
N PHE A 383 -0.51 -2.26 5.79
CA PHE A 383 -1.57 -1.54 6.49
C PHE A 383 -1.82 -2.18 7.84
N TYR A 384 -2.02 -1.32 8.84
CA TYR A 384 -2.34 -1.70 10.20
C TYR A 384 -3.69 -1.10 10.58
N ASP A 385 -4.42 -1.73 11.49
CA ASP A 385 -5.60 -1.12 12.11
C ASP A 385 -5.21 -0.12 13.21
N ASP A 386 -6.21 0.47 13.86
CA ASP A 386 -5.97 1.49 14.90
C ASP A 386 -5.32 0.92 16.17
N SER A 387 -5.37 -0.42 16.34
CA SER A 387 -4.69 -1.17 17.41
C SER A 387 -3.32 -1.69 16.98
N ASP A 388 -2.78 -1.19 15.87
CA ASP A 388 -1.50 -1.57 15.28
C ASP A 388 -1.43 -3.03 14.80
N VAL A 389 -2.57 -3.72 14.64
CA VAL A 389 -2.58 -5.10 14.10
C VAL A 389 -2.41 -5.05 12.59
N LEU A 390 -1.48 -5.84 12.05
CA LEU A 390 -1.25 -5.95 10.61
C LEU A 390 -2.52 -6.50 9.92
N THR A 391 -3.12 -5.68 9.07
CA THR A 391 -4.32 -6.04 8.30
C THR A 391 -3.94 -6.45 6.89
N PHE A 392 -2.93 -5.84 6.28
CA PHE A 392 -2.52 -6.19 4.92
C PHE A 392 -1.01 -6.08 4.75
N PHE A 393 -0.44 -7.03 4.02
CA PHE A 393 0.90 -6.95 3.46
C PHE A 393 0.88 -7.50 2.04
N GLY A 394 1.45 -6.75 1.10
CA GLY A 394 1.55 -7.17 -0.30
C GLY A 394 2.46 -6.27 -1.10
N ASN A 395 2.65 -6.59 -2.38
CA ASN A 395 3.46 -5.78 -3.29
C ASN A 395 2.59 -5.06 -4.31
N ILE A 396 2.96 -3.84 -4.68
CA ILE A 396 2.32 -3.08 -5.74
C ILE A 396 2.55 -3.78 -7.09
N VAL A 397 1.46 -4.16 -7.76
CA VAL A 397 1.48 -4.81 -9.08
C VAL A 397 0.97 -3.90 -10.19
N GLU A 398 0.13 -2.92 -9.83
CA GLU A 398 -0.47 -2.00 -10.79
C GLU A 398 -0.46 -0.57 -10.26
N LYS A 399 -0.28 0.37 -11.18
CA LYS A 399 -0.26 1.80 -10.93
C LYS A 399 -0.94 2.51 -12.08
N GLN A 400 -1.86 3.41 -11.75
CA GLN A 400 -2.56 4.25 -12.71
C GLN A 400 -2.56 5.70 -12.21
N TYR A 401 -2.25 6.65 -13.08
CA TYR A 401 -2.35 8.07 -12.74
C TYR A 401 -3.80 8.56 -12.91
N ASN A 402 -4.28 9.33 -11.94
CA ASN A 402 -5.59 9.97 -11.97
C ASN A 402 -5.42 11.49 -12.17
N ASP A 403 -6.36 12.12 -12.89
CA ASP A 403 -6.38 13.54 -13.25
C ASP A 403 -6.41 14.51 -12.05
N LEU A 404 -6.51 13.98 -10.82
CA LEU A 404 -6.51 14.70 -9.55
C LEU A 404 -5.13 14.74 -8.85
N ASN A 405 -4.02 14.67 -9.61
CA ASN A 405 -2.65 14.62 -9.07
C ASN A 405 -2.43 13.49 -8.04
N SER A 406 -3.08 12.35 -8.25
CA SER A 406 -2.99 11.18 -7.37
C SER A 406 -2.79 9.93 -8.21
N TYR A 407 -2.31 8.87 -7.57
CA TYR A 407 -2.09 7.57 -8.18
C TYR A 407 -3.02 6.55 -7.55
N PHE A 408 -3.72 5.81 -8.39
CA PHE A 408 -4.40 4.58 -7.99
C PHE A 408 -3.42 3.42 -8.06
N TYR A 409 -3.38 2.64 -6.99
CA TYR A 409 -2.50 1.49 -6.84
C TYR A 409 -3.32 0.24 -6.58
N LYS A 410 -2.84 -0.87 -7.13
CA LYS A 410 -3.25 -2.21 -6.74
C LYS A 410 -2.05 -2.95 -6.19
N ALA A 411 -2.18 -3.42 -4.96
CA ALA A 411 -1.24 -4.34 -4.33
C ALA A 411 -1.87 -5.72 -4.18
N ILE A 412 -1.05 -6.77 -4.23
CA ILE A 412 -1.50 -8.15 -4.04
C ILE A 412 -0.61 -8.82 -3.00
N SER A 413 -1.24 -9.54 -2.08
CA SER A 413 -0.59 -10.32 -1.04
C SER A 413 -0.14 -11.70 -1.57
N TYR A 414 1.15 -12.00 -1.47
CA TYR A 414 1.76 -13.32 -1.73
C TYR A 414 1.33 -14.01 -3.05
N ASP A 415 1.26 -13.29 -4.17
CA ASP A 415 0.75 -13.83 -5.44
C ASP A 415 1.66 -14.88 -6.10
N ASN A 416 2.96 -14.57 -6.21
CA ASN A 416 3.92 -15.46 -6.86
C ASN A 416 4.02 -16.80 -6.11
N GLU A 417 4.07 -16.65 -4.80
CA GLU A 417 3.94 -17.67 -3.78
C GLU A 417 2.69 -18.55 -4.02
N ILE A 418 1.48 -18.01 -3.96
CA ILE A 418 0.24 -18.81 -3.93
C ILE A 418 -0.14 -19.37 -5.31
N ASN A 419 -0.09 -18.53 -6.35
CA ASN A 419 -0.66 -18.85 -7.66
C ASN A 419 0.38 -19.35 -8.67
N THR A 420 1.63 -18.89 -8.57
CA THR A 420 2.65 -19.14 -9.61
C THR A 420 3.59 -20.29 -9.24
N TYR A 421 3.89 -20.49 -7.96
CA TYR A 421 4.77 -21.56 -7.51
C TYR A 421 4.16 -22.94 -7.75
N LYS A 422 4.94 -23.83 -8.38
CA LYS A 422 4.54 -25.21 -8.66
C LYS A 422 5.52 -26.20 -8.06
N PHE A 423 4.99 -27.26 -7.46
CA PHE A 423 5.79 -28.32 -6.87
C PHE A 423 5.26 -29.71 -7.20
N SER A 424 6.03 -30.72 -6.81
CA SER A 424 5.61 -32.11 -6.89
C SER A 424 5.93 -32.82 -5.57
N LEU A 425 5.04 -33.69 -5.12
CA LEU A 425 5.27 -34.56 -3.97
C LEU A 425 5.55 -35.97 -4.49
N ASP A 426 6.76 -36.46 -4.21
CA ASP A 426 7.18 -37.80 -4.62
C ASP A 426 6.65 -38.88 -3.66
N GLU A 427 6.27 -40.01 -4.26
CA GLU A 427 5.44 -41.06 -3.71
C GLU A 427 5.98 -41.69 -2.41
N THR A 428 5.25 -41.51 -1.30
CA THR A 428 5.23 -42.52 -0.24
C THR A 428 3.79 -42.97 -0.05
N ALA A 429 3.44 -44.18 -0.50
CA ALA A 429 2.10 -44.72 -0.40
C ALA A 429 1.68 -44.86 1.08
N GLY A 430 0.68 -44.08 1.51
CA GLY A 430 0.12 -44.20 2.85
C GLY A 430 -0.78 -43.03 3.25
N ASN A 431 -1.68 -43.31 4.20
CA ASN A 431 -2.48 -42.29 4.87
C ASN A 431 -1.53 -41.40 5.68
N ARG A 432 -1.49 -40.11 5.35
CA ARG A 432 -0.68 -39.11 6.05
C ARG A 432 -1.56 -37.99 6.58
N ASP A 433 -1.12 -37.39 7.68
CA ASP A 433 -1.81 -36.26 8.30
C ASP A 433 -1.74 -35.04 7.37
N ALA A 434 -2.89 -34.41 7.08
CA ALA A 434 -2.96 -33.28 6.15
C ALA A 434 -2.11 -32.09 6.62
N LYS A 435 -2.02 -31.85 7.93
CA LYS A 435 -1.17 -30.77 8.47
C LYS A 435 0.30 -31.02 8.15
N VAL A 436 0.78 -32.24 8.41
CA VAL A 436 2.19 -32.60 8.20
C VAL A 436 2.61 -32.43 6.74
N ILE A 437 1.73 -32.76 5.79
CA ILE A 437 2.03 -32.60 4.37
C ILE A 437 2.08 -31.12 3.97
N ILE A 438 1.14 -30.31 4.48
CA ILE A 438 1.15 -28.87 4.22
C ILE A 438 2.43 -28.24 4.79
N GLU A 439 2.81 -28.60 6.02
CA GLU A 439 4.07 -28.16 6.63
C GLU A 439 5.28 -28.57 5.78
N GLU A 440 5.35 -29.81 5.30
CA GLU A 440 6.43 -30.26 4.42
C GLU A 440 6.51 -29.46 3.11
N VAL A 441 5.36 -29.15 2.49
CA VAL A 441 5.32 -28.33 1.27
C VAL A 441 5.82 -26.92 1.55
N LEU A 442 5.36 -26.31 2.64
CA LEU A 442 5.74 -24.95 3.04
C LEU A 442 7.24 -24.87 3.41
N ASP A 443 7.73 -25.80 4.22
CA ASP A 443 9.13 -25.90 4.64
C ASP A 443 10.07 -26.27 3.46
N SER A 444 9.58 -26.95 2.43
CA SER A 444 10.41 -27.26 1.25
C SER A 444 10.66 -26.05 0.36
N ALA A 445 9.78 -25.06 0.42
CA ALA A 445 9.76 -23.94 -0.50
C ALA A 445 10.09 -22.59 0.16
N ASN A 446 10.15 -22.53 1.51
CA ASN A 446 10.59 -21.38 2.32
C ASN A 446 9.96 -20.04 1.92
N TRP A 447 8.64 -19.99 1.81
CA TRP A 447 7.93 -18.88 1.16
C TRP A 447 6.70 -18.39 1.92
N LEU A 448 6.03 -19.30 2.64
CA LEU A 448 4.96 -19.06 3.61
C LEU A 448 5.13 -20.04 4.77
N HIS A 449 4.46 -19.79 5.90
CA HIS A 449 4.55 -20.65 7.09
C HIS A 449 3.19 -21.18 7.54
N TYR A 450 3.14 -22.40 8.07
CA TYR A 450 1.92 -22.92 8.69
C TYR A 450 1.64 -22.22 10.03
N ALA A 451 0.38 -21.89 10.32
CA ALA A 451 -0.01 -21.31 11.60
C ALA A 451 -0.09 -22.37 12.71
N ASP A 452 0.63 -22.17 13.82
CA ASP A 452 0.61 -23.07 14.97
C ASP A 452 -0.71 -22.98 15.77
N GLY A 453 -1.39 -24.12 16.00
CA GLY A 453 -2.59 -24.18 16.86
C GLY A 453 -3.63 -25.28 16.57
N SER A 454 -3.21 -26.45 16.07
CA SER A 454 -4.13 -27.34 15.34
C SER A 454 -5.26 -27.97 16.17
N ILE A 455 -6.45 -27.91 15.60
CA ILE A 455 -7.47 -28.97 15.66
C ILE A 455 -6.82 -30.26 15.12
N THR A 456 -7.31 -31.43 15.54
CA THR A 456 -6.95 -32.72 14.94
C THR A 456 -7.17 -32.71 13.43
N SER A 457 -6.10 -32.80 12.65
CA SER A 457 -6.18 -32.82 11.19
C SER A 457 -6.56 -34.22 10.67
N PRO A 458 -7.40 -34.33 9.63
CA PRO A 458 -7.75 -35.62 9.04
C PRO A 458 -6.54 -36.28 8.37
N THR A 459 -6.54 -37.61 8.34
CA THR A 459 -5.56 -38.37 7.55
C THR A 459 -6.08 -38.55 6.11
N ILE A 460 -5.24 -38.24 5.12
CA ILE A 460 -5.56 -38.30 3.68
C ILE A 460 -4.60 -39.24 2.94
N ASP A 461 -5.05 -39.86 1.84
CA ASP A 461 -4.22 -40.72 0.97
C ASP A 461 -3.64 -39.88 -0.18
N ILE A 462 -2.30 -39.90 -0.39
CA ILE A 462 -1.60 -38.97 -1.31
C ILE A 462 -1.07 -39.65 -2.60
N LYS A 463 -1.67 -40.77 -3.05
CA LYS A 463 -1.05 -41.62 -4.09
C LYS A 463 -0.79 -40.93 -5.45
N ALA A 464 0.42 -40.40 -5.68
CA ALA A 464 0.91 -39.94 -6.99
C ALA A 464 0.13 -38.78 -7.65
N ASP A 465 -0.62 -38.00 -6.86
CA ASP A 465 -1.61 -37.03 -7.37
C ASP A 465 -1.04 -35.62 -7.61
N PHE A 466 0.03 -35.24 -6.91
CA PHE A 466 0.53 -33.86 -6.89
C PHE A 466 1.81 -33.73 -7.70
N LYS A 467 1.66 -33.58 -9.02
CA LYS A 467 2.77 -33.30 -9.94
C LYS A 467 2.58 -31.97 -10.64
N ASN A 468 3.54 -31.07 -10.47
CA ASN A 468 3.53 -29.73 -11.06
C ASN A 468 2.23 -28.96 -10.76
N ILE A 469 1.71 -29.12 -9.54
CA ILE A 469 0.49 -28.48 -9.05
C ILE A 469 0.86 -27.13 -8.41
N SER A 470 0.00 -26.11 -8.56
CA SER A 470 0.17 -24.86 -7.82
C SER A 470 -0.12 -25.07 -6.34
N PHE A 471 0.43 -24.22 -5.46
CA PHE A 471 0.07 -24.31 -4.04
C PHE A 471 -1.40 -24.08 -3.79
N LYS A 472 -2.01 -23.12 -4.48
CA LYS A 472 -3.45 -22.89 -4.40
C LYS A 472 -4.25 -24.15 -4.74
N ASP A 473 -3.97 -24.77 -5.89
CA ASP A 473 -4.70 -25.96 -6.33
C ASP A 473 -4.48 -27.15 -5.37
N PHE A 474 -3.27 -27.29 -4.81
CA PHE A 474 -2.97 -28.27 -3.78
C PHE A 474 -3.79 -28.00 -2.50
N MET A 475 -3.77 -26.78 -1.97
CA MET A 475 -4.50 -26.42 -0.75
C MET A 475 -6.00 -26.58 -0.94
N ASP A 476 -6.54 -26.20 -2.10
CA ASP A 476 -7.95 -26.38 -2.46
C ASP A 476 -8.35 -27.87 -2.46
N GLU A 477 -7.54 -28.74 -3.07
CA GLU A 477 -7.78 -30.18 -3.10
C GLU A 477 -7.73 -30.80 -1.69
N ILE A 478 -6.76 -30.41 -0.86
CA ILE A 478 -6.60 -30.93 0.50
C ILE A 478 -7.75 -30.46 1.40
N ALA A 479 -8.14 -29.19 1.26
CA ALA A 479 -9.29 -28.60 1.94
C ALA A 479 -10.60 -29.33 1.58
N ASP A 480 -10.82 -29.62 0.30
CA ASP A 480 -11.98 -30.39 -0.17
C ASP A 480 -12.02 -31.82 0.41
N ARG A 481 -10.88 -32.52 0.46
CA ARG A 481 -10.80 -33.87 1.03
C ARG A 481 -11.06 -33.88 2.54
N CYS A 482 -10.59 -32.85 3.24
CA CYS A 482 -10.71 -32.72 4.69
C CYS A 482 -12.05 -32.15 5.15
N ASP A 483 -12.79 -31.46 4.27
CA ASP A 483 -13.92 -30.58 4.59
C ASP A 483 -13.50 -29.40 5.49
N TYR A 484 -12.32 -28.84 5.17
CA TYR A 484 -11.66 -27.77 5.91
C TYR A 484 -11.59 -26.53 5.03
N ILE A 485 -11.32 -25.38 5.63
CA ILE A 485 -11.05 -24.12 4.97
C ILE A 485 -9.57 -23.75 5.13
N TRP A 486 -9.09 -22.91 4.23
CA TRP A 486 -7.75 -22.37 4.31
C TRP A 486 -7.69 -20.91 3.87
N TYR A 487 -6.73 -20.18 4.43
CA TYR A 487 -6.42 -18.80 4.06
C TYR A 487 -4.98 -18.46 4.45
N VAL A 488 -4.47 -17.37 3.88
CA VAL A 488 -3.18 -16.78 4.26
C VAL A 488 -3.47 -15.49 5.02
N ALA A 489 -2.95 -15.39 6.23
CA ALA A 489 -3.01 -14.17 7.03
C ALA A 489 -2.01 -13.13 6.51
N PRO A 490 -2.18 -11.84 6.85
CA PRO A 490 -1.31 -10.76 6.36
C PRO A 490 0.17 -10.95 6.71
N ASP A 491 0.49 -11.68 7.77
CA ASP A 491 1.86 -12.01 8.16
C ASP A 491 2.48 -13.15 7.35
N GLY A 492 1.74 -13.78 6.42
CA GLY A 492 2.21 -14.91 5.62
C GLY A 492 1.98 -16.26 6.27
N ARG A 493 1.21 -16.32 7.37
CA ARG A 493 0.82 -17.60 7.98
C ARG A 493 -0.38 -18.22 7.28
N VAL A 494 -0.26 -19.48 6.90
CA VAL A 494 -1.30 -20.32 6.31
C VAL A 494 -2.09 -20.98 7.42
N TYR A 495 -3.38 -20.67 7.49
CA TYR A 495 -4.32 -21.33 8.39
C TYR A 495 -5.08 -22.40 7.62
N PHE A 496 -5.27 -23.56 8.26
CA PHE A 496 -6.02 -24.70 7.73
C PHE A 496 -6.84 -25.31 8.86
N ASN A 497 -8.17 -25.19 8.83
CA ASN A 497 -9.06 -25.61 9.93
C ASN A 497 -10.48 -25.97 9.45
N ASP A 498 -11.31 -26.53 10.32
CA ASP A 498 -12.69 -26.93 10.03
C ASP A 498 -13.72 -25.79 10.20
N GLY A 499 -13.26 -24.55 10.34
CA GLY A 499 -14.07 -23.38 10.65
C GLY A 499 -14.35 -23.18 12.15
N THR A 500 -13.84 -24.03 13.06
CA THR A 500 -14.15 -23.95 14.50
C THR A 500 -13.05 -23.33 15.37
N THR A 501 -11.79 -23.30 14.91
CA THR A 501 -10.68 -22.63 15.61
C THR A 501 -10.40 -21.25 15.03
N ALA A 502 -11.15 -20.25 15.48
CA ALA A 502 -10.64 -18.93 15.85
C ALA A 502 -11.82 -18.04 16.28
N SER A 503 -11.60 -17.31 17.38
CA SER A 503 -12.57 -16.63 18.26
C SER A 503 -13.81 -16.06 17.58
N GLY A 504 -14.98 -16.65 17.86
CA GLY A 504 -16.29 -16.11 17.51
C GLY A 504 -16.44 -14.67 17.98
N LYS A 505 -16.17 -13.69 17.12
CA LYS A 505 -16.35 -12.27 17.44
C LYS A 505 -17.84 -12.02 17.50
N THR A 506 -18.32 -11.59 18.68
CA THR A 506 -19.73 -11.25 18.87
C THR A 506 -19.94 -9.81 18.44
N VAL A 507 -20.63 -9.62 17.32
CA VAL A 507 -21.04 -8.29 16.83
C VAL A 507 -22.26 -7.83 17.63
N LEU A 508 -22.05 -6.79 18.42
CA LEU A 508 -23.09 -6.16 19.24
C LEU A 508 -23.81 -5.07 18.43
N HIS A 509 -25.11 -4.88 18.70
CA HIS A 509 -25.95 -3.86 18.04
C HIS A 509 -25.43 -2.42 18.18
N THR A 510 -24.50 -2.18 19.11
CA THR A 510 -23.90 -0.87 19.35
C THR A 510 -22.89 -0.44 18.30
N SER A 511 -22.37 -1.35 17.46
CA SER A 511 -21.32 -1.04 16.47
C SER A 511 -21.82 -0.42 15.16
N GLY A 512 -23.12 -0.10 15.01
CA GLY A 512 -23.64 0.54 13.80
C GLY A 512 -23.70 -0.41 12.58
N ILE A 513 -24.89 -0.57 12.00
CA ILE A 513 -25.08 -1.32 10.76
C ILE A 513 -24.95 -0.33 9.60
N LEU A 514 -23.98 -0.55 8.71
CA LEU A 514 -23.79 0.25 7.50
C LEU A 514 -24.86 -0.06 6.46
N THR A 515 -25.17 -1.34 6.26
CA THR A 515 -26.25 -1.78 5.35
C THR A 515 -27.09 -2.86 5.99
N ASN A 516 -28.41 -2.78 5.78
CA ASN A 516 -29.32 -3.82 6.28
C ASN A 516 -28.90 -5.19 5.73
N PRO A 517 -28.79 -6.22 6.60
CA PRO A 517 -28.34 -7.53 6.17
C PRO A 517 -29.29 -8.10 5.11
N THR A 518 -28.74 -8.48 3.97
CA THR A 518 -29.48 -9.09 2.88
C THR A 518 -29.24 -10.59 2.91
N ILE A 519 -30.29 -11.37 3.19
CA ILE A 519 -30.21 -12.82 3.13
C ILE A 519 -30.47 -13.26 1.70
N LYS A 520 -29.47 -13.89 1.08
CA LYS A 520 -29.63 -14.61 -0.17
C LYS A 520 -29.60 -16.10 0.14
N VAL A 521 -30.78 -16.71 0.18
CA VAL A 521 -30.88 -18.17 0.19
C VAL A 521 -30.49 -18.65 -1.20
N ILE A 522 -29.31 -19.24 -1.34
CA ILE A 522 -29.02 -20.02 -2.53
C ILE A 522 -29.64 -21.38 -2.26
N SER A 523 -30.77 -21.64 -2.93
CA SER A 523 -31.29 -23.00 -2.99
C SER A 523 -30.21 -23.85 -3.66
N ALA A 524 -29.53 -24.68 -2.88
CA ALA A 524 -28.62 -25.69 -3.37
C ALA A 524 -29.31 -26.45 -4.51
N GLN A 525 -28.74 -26.39 -5.72
CA GLN A 525 -29.45 -26.86 -6.92
C GLN A 525 -29.28 -28.37 -7.12
N ILE A 526 -28.33 -29.03 -6.48
CA ILE A 526 -28.01 -30.43 -6.79
C ILE A 526 -28.74 -31.40 -5.86
N ASN A 527 -29.20 -32.50 -6.44
CA ASN A 527 -29.78 -33.63 -5.73
C ASN A 527 -29.16 -34.96 -6.19
N ARG A 528 -28.08 -34.87 -6.97
CA ARG A 528 -27.29 -36.00 -7.44
C ARG A 528 -25.85 -35.56 -7.68
N VAL A 529 -24.90 -36.33 -7.19
CA VAL A 529 -23.47 -36.14 -7.42
C VAL A 529 -22.97 -37.38 -8.12
N LYS A 530 -22.25 -37.21 -9.24
CA LYS A 530 -21.65 -38.29 -10.02
C LYS A 530 -20.18 -37.98 -10.24
N LEU A 531 -19.32 -38.76 -9.60
CA LEU A 531 -17.88 -38.59 -9.68
C LEU A 531 -17.24 -39.71 -10.49
N PHE A 532 -16.19 -39.37 -11.22
CA PHE A 532 -15.42 -40.29 -12.02
C PHE A 532 -13.98 -40.33 -11.52
N GLY A 533 -13.57 -41.45 -10.93
CA GLY A 533 -12.21 -41.60 -10.42
C GLY A 533 -11.23 -42.07 -11.51
N GLY A 534 -10.06 -42.51 -11.06
CA GLY A 534 -9.03 -43.16 -11.88
C GLY A 534 -9.37 -44.57 -12.35
N TYR A 535 -8.43 -45.18 -13.05
CA TYR A 535 -8.56 -46.54 -13.55
C TYR A 535 -7.97 -47.54 -12.56
N VAL A 536 -8.79 -48.48 -12.09
CA VAL A 536 -8.38 -49.62 -11.27
C VAL A 536 -8.54 -50.88 -12.11
N ASN A 537 -7.44 -51.60 -12.33
CA ASN A 537 -7.42 -52.79 -13.20
C ASN A 537 -8.00 -52.53 -14.62
N GLY A 538 -7.74 -51.34 -15.17
CA GLY A 538 -8.24 -50.95 -16.50
C GLY A 538 -9.71 -50.51 -16.55
N VAL A 539 -10.41 -50.46 -15.41
CA VAL A 539 -11.80 -49.98 -15.32
C VAL A 539 -11.84 -48.66 -14.56
N ARG A 540 -12.50 -47.64 -15.13
CA ARG A 540 -12.70 -46.35 -14.46
C ARG A 540 -13.67 -46.52 -13.30
N ILE A 541 -13.26 -46.16 -12.09
CA ILE A 541 -14.15 -46.18 -10.94
C ILE A 541 -15.14 -45.00 -10.99
N THR A 542 -16.34 -45.19 -10.46
CA THR A 542 -17.42 -44.21 -10.48
C THR A 542 -18.14 -44.19 -9.15
N SER A 543 -18.56 -43.02 -8.71
CA SER A 543 -19.42 -42.88 -7.55
C SER A 543 -20.67 -42.08 -7.90
N ILE A 544 -21.80 -42.47 -7.31
CA ILE A 544 -23.07 -41.76 -7.40
C ILE A 544 -23.63 -41.65 -5.99
N ASP A 545 -23.87 -40.42 -5.56
CA ASP A 545 -24.62 -40.14 -4.33
C ASP A 545 -25.85 -39.30 -4.66
N GLU A 546 -27.01 -39.67 -4.12
CA GLU A 546 -28.30 -39.13 -4.58
C GLU A 546 -29.31 -38.87 -3.47
N ASP A 547 -30.06 -37.78 -3.64
CA ASP A 547 -31.26 -37.47 -2.87
C ASP A 547 -32.51 -37.84 -3.66
N VAL A 548 -32.89 -39.11 -3.58
CA VAL A 548 -34.04 -39.68 -4.30
C VAL A 548 -35.35 -38.95 -4.01
N ASN A 549 -35.51 -38.40 -2.80
CA ASN A 549 -36.73 -37.65 -2.44
C ASN A 549 -36.76 -36.30 -3.16
N ALA A 550 -35.66 -35.56 -3.16
CA ALA A 550 -35.57 -34.28 -3.86
C ALA A 550 -35.67 -34.45 -5.39
N GLN A 551 -35.11 -35.52 -5.96
CA GLN A 551 -35.24 -35.83 -7.38
C GLN A 551 -36.69 -36.07 -7.81
N SER A 552 -37.52 -36.64 -6.94
CA SER A 552 -38.94 -36.89 -7.24
C SER A 552 -39.77 -35.59 -7.38
N LEU A 553 -39.32 -34.51 -6.75
CA LEU A 553 -39.99 -33.20 -6.75
C LEU A 553 -39.45 -32.26 -7.83
N TYR A 554 -38.15 -32.33 -8.11
CA TYR A 554 -37.45 -31.33 -8.94
C TYR A 554 -36.77 -31.91 -10.18
N GLY A 555 -36.80 -33.24 -10.38
CA GLY A 555 -35.99 -33.94 -11.39
C GLY A 555 -34.51 -34.06 -10.97
N PRO A 556 -33.71 -34.92 -11.61
CA PRO A 556 -32.28 -35.01 -11.33
C PRO A 556 -31.55 -33.74 -11.76
N ILE A 557 -30.88 -33.11 -10.80
CA ILE A 557 -29.97 -31.99 -10.99
C ILE A 557 -28.60 -32.44 -10.51
N GLU A 558 -27.72 -32.66 -11.48
CA GLU A 558 -26.48 -33.42 -11.31
C GLU A 558 -25.25 -32.52 -11.20
N TYR A 559 -24.40 -32.80 -10.22
CA TYR A 559 -22.99 -32.40 -10.22
C TYR A 559 -22.16 -33.53 -10.81
N ILE A 560 -21.42 -33.25 -11.88
CA ILE A 560 -20.55 -34.24 -12.53
C ILE A 560 -19.12 -33.73 -12.52
N ASP A 561 -18.20 -34.55 -12.02
CA ASP A 561 -16.80 -34.16 -11.97
C ASP A 561 -15.86 -35.38 -12.08
N HIS A 562 -14.59 -35.11 -12.41
CA HIS A 562 -13.58 -36.12 -12.65
C HIS A 562 -12.40 -35.93 -11.70
N PHE A 563 -12.06 -36.99 -10.98
CA PHE A 563 -10.93 -37.11 -10.09
C PHE A 563 -10.05 -38.29 -10.54
N PRO A 564 -9.36 -38.20 -11.71
CA PRO A 564 -8.66 -39.32 -12.34
C PRO A 564 -7.56 -39.95 -11.47
N HIS A 565 -7.22 -39.26 -10.39
CA HIS A 565 -6.20 -39.58 -9.42
C HIS A 565 -6.73 -40.43 -8.25
N ILE A 566 -8.02 -40.30 -7.90
CA ILE A 566 -8.66 -41.16 -6.90
C ILE A 566 -8.84 -42.56 -7.48
N THR A 567 -8.04 -43.51 -7.01
CA THR A 567 -8.10 -44.93 -7.41
C THR A 567 -8.75 -45.84 -6.36
N ASN A 568 -9.25 -45.26 -5.26
CA ASN A 568 -9.97 -45.97 -4.22
C ASN A 568 -11.48 -45.68 -4.28
N GLN A 569 -12.29 -46.72 -4.45
CA GLN A 569 -13.75 -46.59 -4.54
C GLN A 569 -14.37 -45.98 -3.28
N THR A 570 -13.93 -46.39 -2.09
CA THR A 570 -14.49 -45.90 -0.81
C THR A 570 -14.19 -44.43 -0.59
N GLU A 571 -13.03 -43.96 -1.06
CA GLU A 571 -12.65 -42.55 -1.02
C GLU A 571 -13.51 -41.72 -1.98
N LEU A 572 -13.70 -42.21 -3.22
CA LEU A 572 -14.57 -41.57 -4.21
C LEU A 572 -16.03 -41.50 -3.74
N ASP A 573 -16.53 -42.54 -3.07
CA ASP A 573 -17.87 -42.60 -2.48
C ASP A 573 -18.02 -41.64 -1.30
N THR A 574 -17.00 -41.56 -0.44
CA THR A 574 -16.99 -40.61 0.69
C THR A 574 -16.98 -39.17 0.17
N LEU A 575 -16.20 -38.89 -0.88
CA LEU A 575 -16.16 -37.57 -1.51
C LEU A 575 -17.50 -37.19 -2.14
N ALA A 576 -18.14 -38.11 -2.88
CA ALA A 576 -19.47 -37.88 -3.44
C ALA A 576 -20.51 -37.57 -2.36
N GLY A 577 -20.48 -38.34 -1.26
CA GLY A 577 -21.28 -38.12 -0.06
C GLY A 577 -21.09 -36.76 0.58
N LYS A 578 -19.83 -36.34 0.75
CA LYS A 578 -19.46 -35.03 1.29
C LYS A 578 -19.95 -33.88 0.40
N ILE A 579 -19.74 -33.98 -0.93
CA ILE A 579 -20.20 -32.95 -1.88
C ILE A 579 -21.72 -32.82 -1.85
N ARG A 580 -22.48 -33.93 -1.78
CA ARG A 580 -23.95 -33.87 -1.68
C ARG A 580 -24.40 -33.32 -0.33
N ALA A 581 -23.74 -33.69 0.77
CA ALA A 581 -24.06 -33.14 2.09
C ALA A 581 -23.80 -31.62 2.16
N ARG A 582 -22.76 -31.13 1.48
CA ARG A 582 -22.39 -29.70 1.42
C ARG A 582 -23.31 -28.88 0.50
N ASN A 583 -23.56 -29.38 -0.70
CA ASN A 583 -24.20 -28.63 -1.78
C ASN A 583 -25.63 -29.13 -2.11
N GLY A 584 -26.18 -30.07 -1.35
CA GLY A 584 -27.47 -30.70 -1.62
C GLY A 584 -28.67 -29.89 -1.16
N MET A 585 -29.81 -30.06 -1.84
CA MET A 585 -31.07 -29.31 -1.58
C MET A 585 -31.49 -29.26 -0.10
N ASN A 586 -31.23 -30.32 0.67
CA ASN A 586 -31.61 -30.43 2.08
C ASN A 586 -30.73 -29.61 3.06
N ASN A 587 -29.57 -29.12 2.61
CA ASN A 587 -28.61 -28.35 3.41
C ASN A 587 -28.38 -26.93 2.87
N SER A 588 -29.31 -26.41 2.06
CA SER A 588 -29.20 -25.12 1.34
C SER A 588 -28.53 -24.02 2.19
N PRO A 589 -27.22 -23.73 1.97
CA PRO A 589 -26.56 -22.68 2.71
C PRO A 589 -27.13 -21.34 2.26
N PHE A 590 -27.43 -20.46 3.21
CA PHE A 590 -27.79 -19.09 2.88
C PHE A 590 -26.60 -18.17 3.09
N TYR A 591 -26.47 -17.20 2.20
CA TYR A 591 -25.51 -16.13 2.33
C TYR A 591 -26.14 -14.95 3.04
N VAL A 592 -25.38 -14.33 3.91
CA VAL A 592 -25.73 -13.04 4.49
C VAL A 592 -24.69 -12.04 4.01
N ASP A 593 -25.15 -11.08 3.21
CA ASP A 593 -24.37 -9.88 2.90
C ASP A 593 -24.72 -8.84 3.97
N VAL A 594 -23.74 -8.35 4.73
CA VAL A 594 -23.95 -7.36 5.80
C VAL A 594 -22.83 -6.34 5.83
N GLY A 595 -23.18 -5.06 5.97
CA GLY A 595 -22.21 -3.99 6.20
C GLY A 595 -22.22 -3.53 7.66
N LEU A 596 -21.05 -3.35 8.26
CA LEU A 596 -20.86 -2.94 9.64
C LEU A 596 -19.89 -1.74 9.72
N PHE A 597 -20.10 -0.85 10.69
CA PHE A 597 -19.15 0.21 11.06
C PHE A 597 -18.24 -0.24 12.21
N ASP A 598 -17.13 0.48 12.42
CA ASP A 598 -16.23 0.38 13.57
C ASP A 598 -15.80 -1.07 13.83
N GLN A 599 -15.30 -1.75 12.79
CA GLN A 599 -14.93 -3.16 12.89
C GLN A 599 -13.42 -3.33 12.81
N GLU A 600 -12.80 -3.71 13.93
CA GLU A 600 -11.43 -4.25 13.87
C GLU A 600 -11.39 -5.40 12.86
N PHE A 601 -10.25 -5.54 12.19
CA PHE A 601 -9.98 -6.53 11.17
C PHE A 601 -10.50 -7.93 11.51
N ILE A 602 -11.35 -8.49 10.64
CA ILE A 602 -11.85 -9.86 10.78
C ILE A 602 -11.38 -10.67 9.57
N GLN A 603 -10.46 -11.58 9.84
CA GLN A 603 -9.94 -12.50 8.84
C GLN A 603 -11.03 -13.46 8.31
N CYS A 604 -10.99 -13.74 7.00
CA CYS A 604 -11.80 -14.80 6.40
C CYS A 604 -11.52 -16.16 7.04
N GLY A 605 -12.56 -16.97 7.17
CA GLY A 605 -12.50 -18.25 7.87
C GLY A 605 -12.78 -18.19 9.37
N ASN A 606 -12.83 -17.00 9.98
CA ASN A 606 -13.32 -16.83 11.35
C ASN A 606 -14.85 -17.00 11.42
N THR A 607 -15.34 -17.40 12.59
CA THR A 607 -16.77 -17.38 12.91
C THR A 607 -17.18 -16.03 13.50
N VAL A 608 -18.39 -15.58 13.18
CA VAL A 608 -18.96 -14.33 13.67
C VAL A 608 -20.38 -14.58 14.18
N ASN A 609 -20.67 -14.01 15.35
CA ASN A 609 -21.96 -14.14 16.02
C ASN A 609 -22.66 -12.77 16.08
N PHE A 610 -23.93 -12.69 15.67
CA PHE A 610 -24.70 -11.45 15.72
C PHE A 610 -25.61 -11.44 16.95
N ALA A 611 -25.39 -10.52 17.89
CA ALA A 611 -26.16 -10.44 19.13
C ALA A 611 -27.53 -9.74 18.99
N PHE A 612 -27.97 -9.45 17.76
CA PHE A 612 -29.22 -8.73 17.47
C PHE A 612 -30.04 -9.44 16.39
N SER A 613 -31.36 -9.25 16.42
CA SER A 613 -32.34 -9.96 15.60
C SER A 613 -32.93 -9.12 14.44
N PRO A 614 -32.17 -8.73 13.41
CA PRO A 614 -32.75 -8.37 12.11
C PRO A 614 -32.95 -9.60 11.23
N LEU A 615 -32.19 -10.67 11.50
CA LEU A 615 -32.34 -11.97 10.87
C LEU A 615 -33.39 -12.74 11.68
N SER A 616 -34.48 -13.18 11.05
CA SER A 616 -35.47 -14.09 11.70
C SER A 616 -34.92 -15.51 11.96
N TYR A 617 -33.60 -15.67 11.89
CA TYR A 617 -32.83 -16.89 12.13
C TYR A 617 -31.75 -16.55 13.16
N ALA A 618 -31.81 -17.19 14.33
CA ALA A 618 -30.66 -17.27 15.23
C ALA A 618 -29.68 -18.27 14.58
N ALA A 619 -28.74 -17.75 13.80
CA ALA A 619 -27.63 -18.55 13.31
C ALA A 619 -26.44 -18.25 14.23
N ASP A 620 -26.18 -19.19 15.15
CA ASP A 620 -24.93 -19.23 15.88
C ASP A 620 -23.83 -19.72 14.90
N ASP A 621 -22.67 -19.07 14.93
CA ASP A 621 -21.42 -19.38 14.23
C ASP A 621 -21.45 -19.26 12.69
N LEU A 622 -21.66 -18.04 12.16
CA LEU A 622 -21.52 -17.76 10.73
C LEU A 622 -20.05 -17.64 10.31
N ILE A 623 -19.64 -18.33 9.24
CA ILE A 623 -18.26 -18.27 8.71
C ILE A 623 -18.13 -17.08 7.75
N VAL A 624 -17.04 -16.30 7.90
CA VAL A 624 -16.67 -15.23 6.96
C VAL A 624 -16.05 -15.83 5.70
N LEU A 625 -16.71 -15.68 4.55
CA LEU A 625 -16.24 -16.22 3.26
C LEU A 625 -15.54 -15.16 2.39
N ASN A 626 -16.08 -13.95 2.43
CA ASN A 626 -15.45 -12.77 1.85
C ASN A 626 -15.59 -11.61 2.84
N TYR A 627 -14.55 -10.78 2.91
CA TYR A 627 -14.55 -9.56 3.68
C TYR A 627 -13.91 -8.46 2.86
N GLN A 628 -14.69 -7.46 2.52
CA GLN A 628 -14.20 -6.22 1.92
C GLN A 628 -14.09 -5.18 3.03
N TYR A 629 -12.89 -4.66 3.22
CA TYR A 629 -12.59 -3.70 4.27
C TYR A 629 -12.16 -2.38 3.66
N ASP A 630 -12.98 -1.35 3.84
CA ASP A 630 -12.58 0.03 3.66
C ASP A 630 -11.81 0.44 4.91
N ALA A 631 -10.50 0.28 4.82
CA ALA A 631 -9.59 0.54 5.93
C ALA A 631 -9.51 2.05 6.26
N LYS A 632 -9.88 2.93 5.32
CA LYS A 632 -9.85 4.38 5.55
C LYS A 632 -11.00 4.82 6.45
N ASN A 633 -12.20 4.28 6.21
CA ASN A 633 -13.40 4.67 6.94
C ASN A 633 -13.78 3.69 8.07
N ASP A 634 -12.94 2.68 8.32
CA ASP A 634 -13.20 1.58 9.26
C ASP A 634 -14.58 0.92 9.02
N GLN A 635 -14.82 0.60 7.74
CA GLN A 635 -16.09 0.05 7.26
C GLN A 635 -15.87 -1.33 6.66
N GLY A 636 -16.67 -2.29 7.13
CA GLY A 636 -16.57 -3.69 6.72
C GLY A 636 -17.81 -4.16 5.97
N MET A 637 -17.63 -4.76 4.79
CA MET A 637 -18.67 -5.46 4.04
C MET A 637 -18.37 -6.96 4.06
N TYR A 638 -19.27 -7.71 4.69
CA TYR A 638 -19.10 -9.14 4.92
C TYR A 638 -20.01 -9.95 4.02
N LYS A 639 -19.47 -11.06 3.54
CA LYS A 639 -20.23 -12.16 2.97
C LYS A 639 -20.06 -13.39 3.86
N LEU A 640 -21.16 -13.78 4.51
CA LEU A 640 -21.18 -14.81 5.54
C LEU A 640 -21.98 -16.02 5.08
N SER A 641 -21.76 -17.18 5.71
CA SER A 641 -22.51 -18.42 5.44
C SER A 641 -22.68 -19.27 6.69
N THR A 642 -23.78 -20.02 6.77
CA THR A 642 -24.06 -21.04 7.82
C THR A 642 -23.36 -22.38 7.59
N GLY A 643 -22.42 -22.45 6.65
CA GLY A 643 -21.66 -23.66 6.31
C GLY A 643 -20.50 -23.38 5.37
N ILE A 644 -19.60 -24.36 5.22
CA ILE A 644 -18.42 -24.29 4.34
C ILE A 644 -18.90 -24.34 2.88
N VAL A 645 -19.00 -23.19 2.22
CA VAL A 645 -19.42 -23.12 0.80
C VAL A 645 -18.24 -22.74 -0.09
N GLN A 646 -17.43 -23.73 -0.44
CA GLN A 646 -16.24 -23.52 -1.29
C GLN A 646 -16.54 -23.37 -2.79
N ASN A 647 -17.72 -23.79 -3.28
CA ASN A 647 -17.94 -23.96 -4.73
C ASN A 647 -18.66 -22.82 -5.45
N VAL A 648 -19.12 -21.75 -4.77
CA VAL A 648 -19.83 -20.64 -5.44
C VAL A 648 -18.88 -19.52 -5.90
N TRP A 649 -17.64 -19.51 -5.43
CA TRP A 649 -16.62 -18.50 -5.81
C TRP A 649 -15.54 -19.02 -6.76
N ARG A 650 -15.60 -20.30 -7.16
CA ARG A 650 -14.86 -20.79 -8.33
C ARG A 650 -15.52 -20.17 -9.54
N GLY A 651 -14.86 -19.25 -10.23
CA GLY A 651 -15.33 -18.54 -11.44
C GLY A 651 -15.66 -19.43 -12.65
N TYR A 652 -16.38 -20.53 -12.44
CA TYR A 652 -17.18 -21.14 -13.48
C TYR A 652 -18.33 -20.17 -13.75
N GLY A 653 -18.21 -19.49 -14.90
CA GLY A 653 -19.22 -18.58 -15.39
C GLY A 653 -20.61 -19.16 -15.21
N THR A 654 -21.55 -18.26 -14.97
CA THR A 654 -22.99 -18.45 -15.14
C THR A 654 -23.25 -19.70 -15.97
N VAL A 655 -23.79 -20.76 -15.34
CA VAL A 655 -24.35 -21.87 -16.11
C VAL A 655 -25.47 -21.24 -16.91
N ASP A 656 -25.12 -20.87 -18.13
CA ASP A 656 -26.02 -20.36 -19.12
C ASP A 656 -27.08 -21.44 -19.24
N LYS A 657 -28.33 -21.09 -18.95
CA LYS A 657 -29.48 -21.97 -19.11
C LYS A 657 -29.62 -22.28 -20.60
N LYS A 658 -28.76 -23.13 -21.16
CA LYS A 658 -29.05 -23.85 -22.38
C LYS A 658 -29.98 -24.98 -21.97
N THR A 659 -31.25 -24.62 -21.89
CA THR A 659 -32.36 -25.54 -22.14
C THR A 659 -32.13 -26.11 -23.54
N LYS A 660 -31.32 -27.17 -23.64
CA LYS A 660 -31.14 -27.93 -24.88
C LYS A 660 -32.24 -28.98 -24.89
N THR A 661 -33.40 -28.58 -25.37
CA THR A 661 -34.37 -29.53 -25.94
C THR A 661 -33.81 -29.99 -27.28
N GLY A 662 -33.61 -31.30 -27.42
CA GLY A 662 -33.42 -31.94 -28.72
C GLY A 662 -31.97 -32.23 -29.11
N ASP A 663 -31.74 -33.52 -29.30
CA ASP A 663 -30.98 -34.14 -30.40
C ASP A 663 -29.50 -34.49 -30.19
N GLU A 664 -29.34 -35.82 -30.03
CA GLU A 664 -28.31 -36.74 -30.50
C GLU A 664 -26.83 -36.40 -30.25
N GLU A 665 -26.30 -37.09 -29.25
CA GLU A 665 -24.87 -37.24 -28.96
C GLU A 665 -24.21 -38.14 -30.03
N GLN A 666 -23.59 -37.55 -31.05
CA GLN A 666 -22.60 -38.24 -31.87
C GLN A 666 -21.28 -38.30 -31.10
N LEU A 667 -21.04 -39.49 -30.54
CA LEU A 667 -19.81 -39.92 -29.89
C LEU A 667 -18.77 -40.28 -30.97
N ASP A 668 -17.85 -39.36 -31.28
CA ASP A 668 -16.74 -39.65 -32.20
C ASP A 668 -15.56 -40.22 -31.39
N ILE A 669 -15.44 -41.55 -31.41
CA ILE A 669 -14.35 -42.29 -30.77
C ILE A 669 -13.17 -42.35 -31.75
N LEU A 670 -12.17 -41.49 -31.53
CA LEU A 670 -10.85 -41.67 -32.13
C LEU A 670 -9.98 -42.59 -31.27
N GLY A 671 -9.95 -43.85 -31.72
CA GLY A 671 -8.71 -44.58 -32.03
C GLY A 671 -7.70 -44.84 -30.91
N GLY A 672 -7.72 -46.06 -30.37
CA GLY A 672 -6.61 -46.65 -29.64
C GLY A 672 -6.76 -48.16 -29.54
N GLU A 673 -6.16 -48.88 -30.49
CA GLU A 673 -6.03 -50.33 -30.48
C GLU A 673 -5.35 -50.83 -29.19
N VAL A 674 -5.71 -52.03 -28.71
CA VAL A 674 -4.85 -53.23 -28.69
C VAL A 674 -5.58 -54.38 -27.98
N SER A 675 -5.86 -55.42 -28.78
CA SER A 675 -5.64 -56.86 -28.55
C SER A 675 -5.67 -57.42 -27.12
N GLY A 676 -6.55 -58.41 -26.88
CA GLY A 676 -6.47 -59.26 -25.69
C GLY A 676 -7.60 -60.26 -25.47
N LEU A 677 -7.81 -61.17 -26.42
CA LEU A 677 -8.18 -62.59 -26.23
C LEU A 677 -8.82 -63.02 -24.89
N ILE A 678 -10.04 -63.58 -24.92
CA ILE A 678 -10.40 -64.90 -24.34
C ILE A 678 -11.74 -65.36 -24.93
N ALA A 679 -11.75 -66.64 -25.27
CA ALA A 679 -12.72 -67.37 -26.05
C ALA A 679 -14.02 -67.75 -25.29
N GLY A 680 -15.07 -68.03 -26.08
CA GLY A 680 -15.75 -69.32 -25.97
C GLY A 680 -17.28 -69.29 -25.83
N GLY A 681 -17.97 -69.70 -26.90
CA GLY A 681 -19.25 -70.41 -26.83
C GLY A 681 -20.39 -69.73 -27.62
N LEU A 682 -20.56 -70.01 -28.92
CA LEU A 682 -21.42 -71.09 -29.46
C LEU A 682 -22.93 -70.86 -29.24
N ILE A 683 -23.69 -70.50 -30.29
CA ILE A 683 -24.61 -71.40 -31.02
C ILE A 683 -25.56 -70.66 -31.98
N ASP A 684 -25.40 -71.06 -33.24
CA ASP A 684 -26.35 -71.26 -34.35
C ASP A 684 -27.19 -70.11 -34.93
N VAL A 685 -26.58 -69.58 -35.99
CA VAL A 685 -27.18 -69.07 -37.22
C VAL A 685 -27.84 -70.22 -38.00
N GLU A 686 -29.09 -70.02 -38.44
CA GLU A 686 -29.56 -70.55 -39.74
C GLU A 686 -30.64 -69.62 -40.32
N ASP A 687 -30.58 -69.47 -41.65
CA ASP A 687 -31.56 -68.88 -42.58
C ASP A 687 -31.61 -67.34 -42.75
N ASP A 688 -30.75 -66.81 -43.62
CA ASP A 688 -31.16 -66.50 -45.00
C ASP A 688 -29.92 -66.23 -45.88
N LEU A 689 -29.63 -67.18 -46.77
CA LEU A 689 -28.60 -67.09 -47.80
C LEU A 689 -29.27 -66.91 -49.15
N THR A 690 -28.73 -65.96 -49.91
CA THR A 690 -28.51 -65.92 -51.38
C THR A 690 -29.04 -64.61 -52.04
N PRO A 691 -28.50 -64.19 -53.20
CA PRO A 691 -27.34 -63.29 -53.24
C PRO A 691 -27.52 -62.14 -54.25
N GLN A 692 -26.67 -61.11 -54.21
CA GLN A 692 -26.06 -60.47 -55.40
C GLN A 692 -25.20 -59.29 -54.92
N LEU A 693 -23.86 -59.41 -54.99
CA LEU A 693 -23.08 -59.01 -56.17
C LEU A 693 -23.38 -57.54 -56.50
N GLY A 694 -22.53 -56.58 -56.12
CA GLY A 694 -21.13 -56.61 -56.55
C GLY A 694 -21.10 -56.69 -58.08
N GLY A 695 -21.59 -55.64 -58.73
CA GLY A 695 -21.63 -55.52 -60.18
C GLY A 695 -21.81 -54.05 -60.53
N ASP A 696 -20.77 -53.49 -61.12
CA ASP A 696 -20.66 -52.20 -61.80
C ASP A 696 -21.99 -51.47 -62.05
N LEU A 697 -22.16 -50.26 -61.52
CA LEU A 697 -22.95 -49.27 -62.25
C LEU A 697 -22.03 -48.63 -63.30
N ASP A 698 -21.70 -49.46 -64.28
CA ASP A 698 -21.17 -49.05 -65.58
C ASP A 698 -22.08 -47.95 -66.14
N THR A 699 -21.45 -46.79 -66.31
CA THR A 699 -21.96 -45.61 -66.99
C THR A 699 -22.44 -45.94 -68.40
N ALA A 700 -23.75 -46.04 -68.61
CA ALA A 700 -24.33 -45.90 -69.94
C ALA A 700 -25.77 -45.38 -69.92
N GLY A 701 -25.92 -44.05 -70.02
CA GLY A 701 -27.01 -43.46 -70.81
C GLY A 701 -28.44 -43.50 -70.25
N LYS A 702 -28.66 -43.34 -68.94
CA LYS A 702 -30.00 -42.98 -68.42
C LYS A 702 -30.07 -41.49 -68.11
N SER A 703 -30.83 -40.77 -68.93
CA SER A 703 -31.29 -39.43 -68.60
C SER A 703 -32.12 -39.49 -67.32
N ILE A 704 -31.87 -38.59 -66.38
CA ILE A 704 -32.87 -38.22 -65.37
C ILE A 704 -33.91 -37.40 -66.15
N ASN A 705 -34.84 -38.09 -66.80
CA ASN A 705 -35.97 -37.47 -67.47
C ASN A 705 -37.23 -37.93 -66.73
N ASP A 706 -37.60 -37.18 -65.69
CA ASP A 706 -38.94 -37.29 -65.14
C ASP A 706 -39.87 -36.42 -66.00
N ASN A 707 -40.62 -37.10 -66.87
CA ASN A 707 -41.59 -36.48 -67.77
C ASN A 707 -42.93 -36.19 -67.06
N THR A 708 -42.93 -35.83 -65.78
CA THR A 708 -44.16 -35.50 -65.02
C THR A 708 -44.18 -34.14 -64.31
N GLY A 709 -43.15 -33.30 -64.48
CA GLY A 709 -43.30 -31.86 -64.25
C GLY A 709 -43.44 -31.40 -62.80
N ASP A 710 -43.20 -32.26 -61.83
CA ASP A 710 -43.03 -31.91 -60.42
C ASP A 710 -42.08 -32.93 -59.81
N ASN A 711 -40.82 -32.56 -59.51
CA ASN A 711 -39.99 -33.19 -58.48
C ASN A 711 -38.68 -32.41 -58.29
N ILE A 712 -38.62 -31.69 -57.17
CA ILE A 712 -37.39 -31.14 -56.59
C ILE A 712 -36.52 -32.34 -56.18
N VAL A 713 -35.42 -32.57 -56.89
CA VAL A 713 -34.39 -33.52 -56.44
C VAL A 713 -33.61 -32.83 -55.33
N THR A 714 -33.87 -33.23 -54.08
CA THR A 714 -33.04 -32.79 -52.94
C THR A 714 -31.89 -33.79 -52.82
N ILE A 715 -30.68 -33.38 -53.22
CA ILE A 715 -29.47 -34.17 -53.02
C ILE A 715 -28.89 -33.73 -51.66
N ASN A 716 -29.03 -34.58 -50.64
CA ASN A 716 -28.54 -34.30 -49.29
C ASN A 716 -27.07 -34.69 -49.08
N ASP A 717 -26.32 -34.91 -50.17
CA ASP A 717 -24.88 -35.23 -50.19
C ASP A 717 -24.17 -34.34 -51.24
N ALA A 718 -22.82 -34.28 -51.18
CA ALA A 718 -22.02 -33.50 -52.11
C ALA A 718 -22.18 -33.98 -53.58
N LEU A 719 -22.70 -33.12 -54.45
CA LEU A 719 -22.81 -33.39 -55.89
C LEU A 719 -21.46 -33.13 -56.60
N HIS A 720 -20.72 -34.21 -56.92
CA HIS A 720 -19.53 -34.10 -57.77
C HIS A 720 -19.90 -34.14 -59.26
N VAL A 721 -19.75 -33.00 -59.95
CA VAL A 721 -19.93 -32.90 -61.41
C VAL A 721 -18.55 -32.83 -62.08
N THR A 722 -18.23 -33.79 -62.94
CA THR A 722 -16.93 -33.87 -63.65
C THR A 722 -16.96 -33.26 -65.06
N GLY A 723 -18.05 -32.57 -65.42
CA GLY A 723 -18.24 -31.86 -66.70
C GLY A 723 -18.93 -30.49 -66.53
N ASN A 724 -19.15 -29.77 -67.63
CA ASN A 724 -19.78 -28.43 -67.60
C ASN A 724 -21.25 -28.52 -67.14
N ILE A 725 -21.65 -27.60 -66.25
CA ILE A 725 -23.05 -27.37 -65.87
C ILE A 725 -23.59 -26.23 -66.73
N THR A 726 -24.70 -26.47 -67.43
CA THR A 726 -25.41 -25.42 -68.20
C THR A 726 -26.78 -25.21 -67.56
N THR A 727 -27.05 -24.01 -67.02
CA THR A 727 -28.33 -23.64 -66.42
C THR A 727 -29.03 -22.62 -67.31
N ASP A 728 -30.31 -22.82 -67.62
CA ASP A 728 -31.13 -21.85 -68.34
C ASP A 728 -32.09 -21.19 -67.33
N GLY A 729 -31.55 -20.27 -66.53
CA GLY A 729 -32.24 -19.61 -65.41
C GLY A 729 -31.28 -19.01 -64.38
N LEU A 730 -31.81 -18.16 -63.48
CA LEU A 730 -31.05 -17.57 -62.38
C LEU A 730 -30.70 -18.65 -61.35
N VAL A 731 -29.41 -18.79 -61.04
CA VAL A 731 -28.91 -19.69 -59.98
C VAL A 731 -28.54 -18.81 -58.79
N ASP A 732 -29.27 -18.94 -57.68
CA ASP A 732 -28.99 -18.24 -56.42
C ASP A 732 -28.37 -19.22 -55.42
N GLY A 733 -27.23 -18.85 -54.83
CA GLY A 733 -26.58 -19.61 -53.75
C GLY A 733 -25.55 -20.69 -54.15
N VAL A 734 -25.01 -20.73 -55.38
CA VAL A 734 -23.86 -21.61 -55.70
C VAL A 734 -22.56 -20.86 -55.47
N ASP A 735 -21.95 -21.09 -54.31
CA ASP A 735 -20.62 -20.60 -53.95
C ASP A 735 -19.56 -21.44 -54.68
N ILE A 736 -19.19 -21.04 -55.90
CA ILE A 736 -18.04 -21.64 -56.62
C ILE A 736 -16.78 -21.07 -56.01
N ALA A 737 -16.43 -21.54 -54.81
CA ALA A 737 -15.14 -21.26 -54.23
C ALA A 737 -14.06 -21.81 -55.17
N ILE A 738 -13.25 -20.90 -55.72
CA ILE A 738 -12.00 -21.14 -56.47
C ILE A 738 -12.18 -21.28 -58.01
N ARG A 739 -12.31 -20.15 -58.71
CA ARG A 739 -11.47 -19.86 -59.90
C ARG A 739 -11.58 -18.39 -60.35
N ASP A 740 -10.43 -17.83 -60.68
CA ASP A 740 -10.14 -16.48 -61.22
C ASP A 740 -10.09 -15.37 -60.16
N HIS A 741 -8.95 -15.01 -59.56
CA HIS A 741 -7.61 -14.89 -60.13
C HIS A 741 -6.51 -15.14 -59.08
N ALA A 742 -5.55 -16.00 -59.40
CA ALA A 742 -4.24 -15.96 -58.76
C ALA A 742 -3.41 -14.83 -59.40
N ALA A 743 -3.08 -13.80 -58.62
CA ALA A 743 -1.93 -12.94 -58.87
C ALA A 743 -1.17 -12.78 -57.55
N THR A 744 -0.02 -13.43 -57.51
CA THR A 744 1.07 -13.19 -56.56
C THR A 744 1.53 -11.72 -56.59
N VAL A 745 1.90 -11.24 -55.41
CA VAL A 745 2.76 -10.09 -55.05
C VAL A 745 2.25 -8.64 -55.20
N ALA A 746 2.14 -8.03 -54.01
CA ALA A 746 2.42 -6.65 -53.64
C ALA A 746 1.51 -5.51 -54.18
N SER A 747 0.75 -4.93 -53.25
CA SER A 747 0.25 -3.54 -53.25
C SER A 747 -0.49 -3.07 -54.50
N ASP A 748 -1.79 -3.34 -54.61
CA ASP A 748 -2.71 -2.39 -55.26
C ASP A 748 -4.17 -2.65 -54.84
N LEU A 749 -4.62 -1.89 -53.86
CA LEU A 749 -6.04 -1.68 -53.54
C LEU A 749 -6.25 -0.16 -53.51
N ASN A 750 -6.02 0.48 -54.65
CA ASN A 750 -6.48 1.84 -54.87
C ASN A 750 -7.84 1.79 -55.55
N HIS A 751 -8.82 2.24 -54.79
CA HIS A 751 -10.24 2.39 -55.11
C HIS A 751 -10.45 3.50 -56.15
N ASP A 752 -10.27 3.22 -57.44
CA ASP A 752 -10.71 4.13 -58.51
C ASP A 752 -10.96 3.44 -59.87
N ASP A 753 -12.03 2.65 -59.96
CA ASP A 753 -12.56 2.16 -61.25
C ASP A 753 -14.04 2.59 -61.44
N ILE A 754 -14.32 3.89 -61.30
CA ILE A 754 -15.57 4.50 -61.81
C ILE A 754 -15.41 4.79 -63.32
N ALA A 755 -15.14 3.77 -64.12
CA ALA A 755 -14.91 3.93 -65.55
C ALA A 755 -15.60 2.89 -66.45
N ASN A 756 -16.68 2.25 -65.99
CA ASN A 756 -17.49 1.39 -66.86
C ASN A 756 -18.96 1.85 -66.94
N PRO A 757 -19.35 2.68 -67.94
CA PRO A 757 -20.69 3.27 -68.04
C PRO A 757 -21.75 2.36 -68.69
N GLN A 758 -21.67 1.03 -68.55
CA GLN A 758 -22.62 0.11 -69.22
C GLN A 758 -23.14 -1.05 -68.35
N GLY A 759 -23.45 -0.77 -67.07
CA GLY A 759 -24.18 -1.70 -66.20
C GLY A 759 -25.53 -1.14 -65.76
N ASN A 760 -26.61 -1.68 -66.32
CA ASN A 760 -27.99 -1.74 -65.80
C ASN A 760 -28.83 -0.45 -65.77
N ALA A 761 -29.88 -0.45 -66.60
CA ALA A 761 -30.90 0.60 -66.71
C ALA A 761 -31.86 0.70 -65.49
N GLU A 762 -31.59 -0.01 -64.39
CA GLU A 762 -32.41 0.03 -63.16
C GLU A 762 -31.62 0.38 -61.89
N GLU A 763 -30.31 0.61 -61.97
CA GLU A 763 -29.65 1.37 -60.91
C GLU A 763 -29.99 2.85 -61.10
N GLN A 764 -31.00 3.34 -60.36
CA GLN A 764 -31.17 4.78 -60.15
C GLN A 764 -29.98 5.32 -59.36
N HIS A 765 -28.86 5.54 -60.05
CA HIS A 765 -27.88 6.51 -59.59
C HIS A 765 -28.59 7.85 -59.52
N LEU A 766 -28.52 8.50 -58.35
CA LEU A 766 -29.06 9.83 -58.13
C LEU A 766 -28.62 10.72 -59.31
N THR A 767 -29.58 11.37 -59.97
CA THR A 767 -29.26 12.26 -61.11
C THR A 767 -28.27 13.33 -60.65
N SER A 768 -27.47 13.91 -61.54
CA SER A 768 -26.51 14.98 -61.18
C SER A 768 -27.17 16.14 -60.43
N ALA A 769 -28.48 16.38 -60.66
CA ALA A 769 -29.28 17.34 -59.91
C ALA A 769 -29.66 16.84 -58.50
N GLN A 770 -29.95 15.55 -58.31
CA GLN A 770 -30.18 14.94 -57.01
C GLN A 770 -28.88 14.75 -56.21
N VAL A 771 -27.75 14.46 -56.86
CA VAL A 771 -26.42 14.49 -56.24
C VAL A 771 -26.02 15.92 -55.90
N GLY A 772 -26.36 16.90 -56.75
CA GLY A 772 -26.18 18.32 -56.43
C GLY A 772 -27.07 18.80 -55.28
N ALA A 773 -28.30 18.30 -55.20
CA ALA A 773 -29.21 18.57 -54.09
C ALA A 773 -28.78 17.84 -52.80
N LEU A 774 -28.26 16.62 -52.90
CA LEU A 774 -27.68 15.90 -51.77
C LEU A 774 -26.36 16.54 -51.33
N HIS A 775 -25.52 17.04 -52.25
CA HIS A 775 -24.35 17.86 -51.91
C HIS A 775 -24.76 19.19 -51.26
N ALA A 776 -25.90 19.78 -51.64
CA ALA A 776 -26.42 21.00 -51.01
C ALA A 776 -27.18 20.74 -49.68
N ILE A 777 -27.54 19.49 -49.38
CA ILE A 777 -28.14 19.06 -48.10
C ILE A 777 -27.07 18.47 -47.15
N VAL A 778 -26.03 17.86 -47.72
CA VAL A 778 -24.79 17.36 -47.09
C VAL A 778 -23.65 18.38 -47.27
N THR A 779 -23.98 19.66 -47.49
CA THR A 779 -23.14 20.72 -46.95
C THR A 779 -23.42 20.73 -45.46
N PHE A 780 -22.56 20.05 -44.70
CA PHE A 780 -22.26 20.56 -43.36
C PHE A 780 -21.92 22.03 -43.55
N GLY A 781 -22.83 22.91 -43.13
CA GLY A 781 -22.69 24.35 -43.33
C GLY A 781 -21.42 24.96 -42.74
N ASP A 782 -20.64 24.17 -41.99
CA ASP A 782 -19.42 24.62 -41.31
C ASP A 782 -18.11 23.97 -41.74
N ILE A 783 -18.10 23.00 -42.68
CA ILE A 783 -16.86 22.20 -42.87
C ILE A 783 -15.93 22.66 -44.01
N ASP A 784 -16.36 23.55 -44.91
CA ASP A 784 -15.47 24.01 -45.99
C ASP A 784 -15.64 25.49 -46.35
N SER A 785 -15.28 26.37 -45.40
CA SER A 785 -15.03 27.79 -45.68
C SER A 785 -13.53 28.12 -45.80
N GLY A 786 -12.62 27.15 -46.00
CA GLY A 786 -11.22 27.43 -46.38
C GLY A 786 -10.37 28.34 -45.46
N THR A 787 -10.90 28.76 -44.31
CA THR A 787 -10.20 29.56 -43.27
C THR A 787 -10.62 29.23 -41.83
N ASP A 788 -11.70 28.45 -41.60
CA ASP A 788 -12.29 28.30 -40.26
C ASP A 788 -11.67 27.22 -39.35
N PHE A 789 -11.35 26.00 -39.80
CA PHE A 789 -10.89 24.96 -38.84
C PHE A 789 -9.54 25.27 -38.16
N ASN A 790 -8.60 25.83 -38.92
CA ASN A 790 -7.28 26.20 -38.40
C ASN A 790 -7.28 27.50 -37.59
N SER A 791 -8.39 28.22 -37.53
CA SER A 791 -8.51 29.44 -36.70
C SER A 791 -9.52 29.25 -35.56
N HIS A 792 -10.49 28.34 -35.70
CA HIS A 792 -11.48 28.00 -34.67
C HIS A 792 -10.85 27.38 -33.42
N SER A 793 -9.90 26.44 -33.57
CA SER A 793 -9.24 25.84 -32.39
C SER A 793 -8.43 26.89 -31.61
N GLU A 794 -7.84 27.84 -32.32
CA GLU A 794 -6.99 28.92 -31.81
C GLU A 794 -7.84 30.05 -31.22
N GLN A 795 -9.02 30.32 -31.78
CA GLN A 795 -10.04 31.22 -31.23
C GLN A 795 -10.56 30.73 -29.87
N ILE A 796 -10.88 29.44 -29.76
CA ILE A 796 -11.32 28.84 -28.49
C ILE A 796 -10.17 28.88 -27.47
N LYS A 797 -8.95 28.48 -27.85
CA LYS A 797 -7.75 28.54 -26.98
C LYS A 797 -7.46 29.96 -26.49
N ALA A 798 -7.65 30.98 -27.34
CA ALA A 798 -7.45 32.38 -26.98
C ALA A 798 -8.30 32.82 -25.77
N GLY A 799 -9.45 32.17 -25.53
CA GLY A 799 -10.29 32.38 -24.35
C GLY A 799 -9.68 31.88 -23.03
N PHE A 800 -8.75 30.93 -23.07
CA PHE A 800 -8.13 30.31 -21.90
C PHE A 800 -6.71 30.82 -21.61
N ILE A 801 -6.02 31.37 -22.61
CA ILE A 801 -4.62 31.84 -22.51
C ILE A 801 -4.51 33.37 -22.38
N ILE A 802 -5.48 33.99 -21.70
CA ILE A 802 -5.50 35.43 -21.42
C ILE A 802 -4.87 35.73 -20.05
N TYR A 803 -3.92 36.66 -20.02
CA TYR A 803 -3.15 37.06 -18.84
C TYR A 803 -3.10 38.59 -18.68
N GLY A 804 -2.60 39.07 -17.54
CA GLY A 804 -2.27 40.49 -17.35
C GLY A 804 -3.40 41.32 -16.74
N GLY A 805 -3.55 42.57 -17.19
CA GLY A 805 -4.51 43.55 -16.63
C GLY A 805 -3.89 44.55 -15.62
N GLY A 806 -2.70 44.26 -15.08
CA GLY A 806 -2.09 45.13 -14.06
C GLY A 806 -2.93 45.19 -12.79
N SER A 807 -3.40 46.37 -12.40
CA SER A 807 -4.39 46.49 -11.30
C SER A 807 -5.79 46.41 -11.89
N ILE A 808 -6.52 45.33 -11.59
CA ILE A 808 -7.92 45.15 -12.01
C ILE A 808 -8.81 45.54 -10.83
N THR A 809 -9.78 46.43 -11.07
CA THR A 809 -10.66 47.00 -10.04
C THR A 809 -12.12 46.84 -10.42
N VAL A 810 -12.95 46.53 -9.43
CA VAL A 810 -14.41 46.64 -9.50
C VAL A 810 -14.85 47.69 -8.47
N ASP A 811 -15.34 48.84 -8.93
CA ASP A 811 -15.79 49.91 -8.02
C ASP A 811 -17.21 49.69 -7.47
N GLY A 812 -17.60 50.58 -6.55
CA GLY A 812 -18.93 50.72 -5.92
C GLY A 812 -20.15 50.56 -6.85
N SER A 813 -19.99 50.82 -8.14
CA SER A 813 -21.04 50.83 -9.17
C SER A 813 -20.89 49.69 -10.19
N ASP A 814 -20.18 48.62 -9.82
CA ASP A 814 -19.90 47.45 -10.66
C ASP A 814 -19.11 47.84 -11.93
N ARG A 815 -18.30 48.90 -11.84
CA ARG A 815 -17.41 49.32 -12.92
C ARG A 815 -16.13 48.51 -12.86
N ALA A 816 -15.93 47.71 -13.91
CA ALA A 816 -14.71 46.95 -14.13
C ALA A 816 -13.70 47.79 -14.92
N GLY A 817 -12.47 47.89 -14.40
CA GLY A 817 -11.36 48.58 -15.05
C GLY A 817 -10.00 47.94 -14.75
N TRP A 818 -9.01 48.20 -15.61
CA TRP A 818 -7.66 47.64 -15.50
C TRP A 818 -6.59 48.62 -16.00
N THR A 819 -5.40 48.60 -15.40
CA THR A 819 -4.37 49.64 -15.62
C THR A 819 -3.33 49.29 -16.69
N GLN A 820 -3.14 48.01 -17.00
CA GLN A 820 -2.23 47.53 -18.05
C GLN A 820 -2.95 46.58 -19.00
N ARG A 821 -2.43 46.38 -20.21
CA ARG A 821 -3.02 45.45 -21.17
C ARG A 821 -3.34 44.08 -20.56
N MET A 822 -4.52 43.55 -20.87
CA MET A 822 -4.72 42.11 -20.88
C MET A 822 -4.09 41.58 -22.17
N ILE A 823 -3.47 40.42 -22.14
CA ILE A 823 -2.72 39.89 -23.27
C ILE A 823 -3.10 38.43 -23.49
N VAL A 824 -3.41 38.09 -24.73
CA VAL A 824 -3.56 36.70 -25.17
C VAL A 824 -2.24 36.28 -25.79
N ILE A 825 -1.56 35.30 -25.19
CA ILE A 825 -0.23 34.81 -25.61
C ILE A 825 -0.25 33.31 -25.84
N ASP A 826 0.72 32.81 -26.61
CA ASP A 826 0.93 31.38 -26.88
C ASP A 826 -0.22 30.69 -27.67
N GLY A 827 -1.00 31.48 -28.41
CA GLY A 827 -2.05 31.00 -29.33
C GLY A 827 -1.55 30.57 -30.72
N GLY A 828 -0.23 30.49 -30.93
CA GLY A 828 0.41 30.26 -32.24
C GLY A 828 0.81 31.55 -32.98
N TYR A 829 1.75 31.47 -33.93
CA TYR A 829 2.21 32.61 -34.73
C TYR A 829 1.73 32.48 -36.18
N GLY A 830 0.86 33.38 -36.63
CA GLY A 830 0.39 33.40 -38.02
C GLY A 830 -0.99 33.99 -38.23
N ALA A 831 -1.44 33.99 -39.49
CA ALA A 831 -2.73 34.56 -39.90
C ALA A 831 -3.95 33.82 -39.28
N HIS A 832 -3.75 32.65 -38.68
CA HIS A 832 -4.78 31.89 -37.97
C HIS A 832 -5.17 32.47 -36.60
N PHE A 833 -4.32 33.33 -36.00
CA PHE A 833 -4.56 33.97 -34.70
C PHE A 833 -4.11 35.43 -34.75
N SER A 834 -2.81 35.66 -34.58
CA SER A 834 -2.16 36.97 -34.63
C SER A 834 -0.84 36.82 -35.38
N THR A 835 -0.61 37.75 -36.31
CA THR A 835 0.66 37.83 -37.07
C THR A 835 1.86 38.23 -36.21
N ALA A 836 1.66 38.60 -34.94
CA ALA A 836 2.72 38.84 -33.97
C ALA A 836 2.87 37.75 -32.91
N GLY A 837 2.01 36.72 -32.92
CA GLY A 837 2.00 35.63 -31.93
C GLY A 837 1.36 35.96 -30.57
N TYR A 838 0.86 37.19 -30.41
CA TYR A 838 0.10 37.65 -29.24
C TYR A 838 -0.92 38.72 -29.64
N PHE A 839 -1.89 39.00 -28.78
CA PHE A 839 -2.84 40.09 -28.97
C PHE A 839 -3.09 40.88 -27.68
N ASP A 840 -2.97 42.21 -27.75
CA ASP A 840 -3.16 43.12 -26.62
C ASP A 840 -4.62 43.61 -26.56
N ILE A 841 -5.26 43.47 -25.40
CA ILE A 841 -6.57 44.00 -25.07
C ILE A 841 -6.41 45.15 -24.06
N ILE A 842 -6.42 46.37 -24.58
CA ILE A 842 -6.21 47.60 -23.81
C ILE A 842 -7.56 48.21 -23.43
N GLN A 843 -7.68 48.66 -22.17
CA GLN A 843 -8.89 49.36 -21.71
C GLN A 843 -9.10 50.65 -22.51
N PRO A 844 -10.24 50.84 -23.18
CA PRO A 844 -10.58 52.12 -23.78
C PRO A 844 -10.81 53.21 -22.72
N THR A 845 -10.43 54.44 -23.02
CA THR A 845 -10.65 55.60 -22.12
C THR A 845 -11.94 56.36 -22.42
N SER A 846 -12.56 56.12 -23.58
CA SER A 846 -13.83 56.70 -24.03
C SER A 846 -14.41 55.90 -25.21
N GLY A 847 -15.71 56.07 -25.50
CA GLY A 847 -16.39 55.45 -26.64
C GLY A 847 -17.57 54.56 -26.23
N ALA A 848 -18.64 54.56 -27.03
CA ALA A 848 -19.82 53.73 -26.79
C ALA A 848 -19.58 52.29 -27.26
N ILE A 849 -20.11 51.33 -26.51
CA ILE A 849 -20.07 49.90 -26.82
C ILE A 849 -21.41 49.46 -27.42
N THR A 850 -21.36 48.57 -28.42
CA THR A 850 -22.56 47.92 -28.95
C THR A 850 -23.04 46.85 -27.98
N ALA A 851 -24.35 46.83 -27.72
CA ALA A 851 -24.99 45.77 -26.95
C ALA A 851 -25.75 44.78 -27.84
N VAL A 852 -25.69 43.51 -27.46
CA VAL A 852 -26.28 42.37 -28.17
C VAL A 852 -26.88 41.38 -27.16
N GLY A 853 -27.71 40.42 -27.59
CA GLY A 853 -28.30 39.41 -26.68
C GLY A 853 -29.27 40.00 -25.63
N GLY A 854 -29.74 41.23 -25.85
CA GLY A 854 -30.57 41.96 -24.88
C GLY A 854 -29.75 42.66 -23.78
N GLY A 855 -28.44 42.80 -23.99
CA GLY A 855 -27.56 43.63 -23.16
C GLY A 855 -27.89 45.13 -23.26
N THR A 856 -27.33 45.92 -22.36
CA THR A 856 -27.52 47.37 -22.31
C THR A 856 -26.30 48.10 -22.87
N ALA A 857 -26.49 48.96 -23.87
CA ALA A 857 -25.40 49.76 -24.42
C ALA A 857 -24.82 50.69 -23.35
N ASN A 858 -23.50 50.79 -23.30
CA ASN A 858 -22.77 51.55 -22.28
C ASN A 858 -21.62 52.36 -22.91
N THR A 859 -20.90 53.15 -22.11
CA THR A 859 -19.79 53.98 -22.58
C THR A 859 -18.56 53.80 -21.69
N TRP A 860 -17.40 53.68 -22.33
CA TRP A 860 -16.12 53.64 -21.65
C TRP A 860 -15.78 54.98 -20.98
N THR A 861 -15.09 54.89 -19.85
CA THR A 861 -14.42 56.03 -19.21
C THR A 861 -12.99 55.63 -18.87
N ALA A 862 -12.15 56.58 -18.47
CA ALA A 862 -10.81 56.28 -17.99
C ALA A 862 -10.78 55.31 -16.79
N ALA A 863 -11.86 55.25 -16.00
CA ALA A 863 -12.00 54.35 -14.85
C ALA A 863 -12.54 52.95 -15.21
N GLY A 864 -12.84 52.68 -16.49
CA GLY A 864 -13.43 51.43 -16.94
C GLY A 864 -14.90 51.55 -17.37
N ILE A 865 -15.60 50.42 -17.43
CA ILE A 865 -16.98 50.30 -17.91
C ILE A 865 -17.87 49.58 -16.88
N ILE A 866 -19.12 50.01 -16.75
CA ILE A 866 -20.08 49.31 -15.87
C ILE A 866 -20.53 48.03 -16.56
N ILE A 867 -20.47 46.92 -15.83
CA ILE A 867 -21.02 45.63 -16.26
C ILE A 867 -22.35 45.43 -15.52
N PRO A 868 -23.51 45.67 -16.17
CA PRO A 868 -24.80 45.58 -15.48
C PRO A 868 -25.08 44.17 -14.96
N ALA A 869 -25.98 44.07 -13.97
CA ALA A 869 -26.47 42.81 -13.43
C ALA A 869 -26.84 41.83 -14.55
N TRP A 870 -26.26 40.63 -14.47
CA TRP A 870 -26.50 39.52 -15.41
C TRP A 870 -26.03 39.77 -16.85
N GLN A 871 -25.03 40.62 -17.03
CA GLN A 871 -24.41 40.89 -18.34
C GLN A 871 -22.91 40.59 -18.32
N SER A 872 -22.37 40.40 -19.53
CA SER A 872 -20.96 40.08 -19.74
C SER A 872 -20.34 40.96 -20.81
N LEU A 873 -19.11 41.37 -20.58
CA LEU A 873 -18.24 42.06 -21.51
C LEU A 873 -17.41 41.03 -22.28
N TYR A 874 -17.52 41.07 -23.60
CA TYR A 874 -16.70 40.30 -24.54
C TYR A 874 -15.86 41.23 -25.41
N TYR A 875 -14.78 40.69 -25.96
CA TYR A 875 -13.95 41.37 -26.96
C TYR A 875 -13.85 40.51 -28.23
N ILE A 876 -14.17 41.09 -29.39
CA ILE A 876 -14.02 40.44 -30.70
C ILE A 876 -12.55 40.45 -31.10
N LEU A 877 -11.92 39.28 -31.10
CA LEU A 877 -10.53 39.10 -31.51
C LEU A 877 -10.42 39.10 -33.05
N PRO A 878 -9.79 40.13 -33.66
CA PRO A 878 -9.64 40.14 -35.11
C PRO A 878 -8.57 39.15 -35.56
N ILE A 879 -9.00 38.06 -36.19
CA ILE A 879 -8.12 36.99 -36.69
C ILE A 879 -7.18 37.50 -37.77
N GLY A 880 -5.90 37.12 -37.66
CA GLY A 880 -4.85 37.50 -38.60
C GLY A 880 -4.43 38.98 -38.51
N SER A 881 -4.83 39.68 -37.45
CA SER A 881 -4.37 41.04 -37.18
C SER A 881 -2.97 41.05 -36.55
N THR A 882 -2.41 42.25 -36.29
CA THR A 882 -1.05 42.38 -35.73
C THR A 882 -1.02 42.16 -34.23
N PHE A 883 -1.60 43.05 -33.42
CA PHE A 883 -1.69 42.90 -31.95
C PHE A 883 -2.54 43.99 -31.26
N THR A 884 -2.96 45.05 -31.95
CA THR A 884 -3.58 46.23 -31.32
C THR A 884 -5.10 46.10 -31.16
N SER A 885 -5.61 46.26 -29.92
CA SER A 885 -7.06 46.31 -29.67
C SER A 885 -7.78 47.52 -30.27
N LEU A 886 -9.06 47.34 -30.61
CA LEU A 886 -9.98 48.40 -31.04
C LEU A 886 -11.16 48.52 -30.07
N ALA A 887 -11.45 49.74 -29.61
CA ALA A 887 -12.57 49.98 -28.69
C ALA A 887 -13.93 49.53 -29.27
N ALA A 888 -14.09 49.61 -30.59
CA ALA A 888 -15.29 49.18 -31.30
C ALA A 888 -15.51 47.66 -31.32
N ASN A 889 -14.53 46.86 -30.87
CA ASN A 889 -14.63 45.40 -30.80
C ASN A 889 -15.12 44.88 -29.45
N PHE A 890 -15.30 45.75 -28.45
CA PHE A 890 -15.97 45.32 -27.22
C PHE A 890 -17.48 45.14 -27.48
N ARG A 891 -18.09 44.14 -26.83
CA ARG A 891 -19.53 43.85 -26.88
C ARG A 891 -20.09 43.67 -25.49
N MET A 892 -21.19 44.34 -25.19
CA MET A 892 -21.98 44.07 -23.98
C MET A 892 -23.06 43.04 -24.32
N VAL A 893 -22.99 41.90 -23.67
CA VAL A 893 -23.84 40.74 -23.95
C VAL A 893 -24.81 40.52 -22.81
N GLY A 894 -26.11 40.47 -23.13
CA GLY A 894 -27.17 40.00 -22.22
C GLY A 894 -27.65 38.60 -22.58
N TYR A 895 -28.53 38.04 -21.73
CA TYR A 895 -29.13 36.72 -21.91
C TYR A 895 -30.62 36.77 -22.30
N THR A 896 -31.20 37.97 -22.44
CA THR A 896 -32.66 38.17 -22.57
C THR A 896 -33.16 38.12 -24.01
N SER A 897 -32.27 38.07 -25.01
CA SER A 897 -32.62 37.79 -26.40
C SER A 897 -31.70 36.74 -26.99
N ALA A 898 -32.21 35.92 -27.92
CA ALA A 898 -31.42 34.92 -28.63
C ALA A 898 -30.20 35.54 -29.31
N LEU A 899 -29.02 35.03 -28.97
CA LEU A 899 -27.74 35.35 -29.56
C LEU A 899 -26.83 34.14 -29.34
N GLU A 900 -26.20 33.68 -30.42
CA GLU A 900 -25.08 32.76 -30.36
C GLU A 900 -23.79 33.59 -30.26
N ILE A 901 -22.92 33.25 -29.31
CA ILE A 901 -21.64 33.95 -29.13
C ILE A 901 -20.63 33.34 -30.09
N PRO A 902 -20.09 34.10 -31.06
CA PRO A 902 -19.07 33.59 -31.97
C PRO A 902 -17.78 33.17 -31.26
N ASP A 903 -17.07 32.20 -31.81
CA ASP A 903 -15.87 31.63 -31.18
C ASP A 903 -14.70 32.62 -31.07
N ASP A 904 -14.65 33.64 -31.93
CA ASP A 904 -13.65 34.72 -31.90
C ASP A 904 -13.91 35.77 -30.80
N TRP A 905 -14.96 35.60 -29.98
CA TRP A 905 -15.30 36.51 -28.89
C TRP A 905 -14.70 36.03 -27.57
N ILE A 906 -13.70 36.76 -27.09
CA ILE A 906 -13.00 36.46 -25.85
C ILE A 906 -13.77 37.05 -24.67
N PHE A 907 -14.08 36.22 -23.68
CA PHE A 907 -14.71 36.65 -22.44
C PHE A 907 -13.75 37.53 -21.62
N ILE A 908 -14.18 38.75 -21.28
CA ILE A 908 -13.37 39.71 -20.50
C ILE A 908 -13.85 39.79 -19.06
N ALA A 909 -15.15 40.00 -18.85
CA ALA A 909 -15.72 40.04 -17.51
C ALA A 909 -17.24 39.80 -17.51
N GLY A 910 -17.79 39.28 -16.41
CA GLY A 910 -19.23 39.01 -16.27
C GLY A 910 -19.69 39.21 -14.83
N HIS A 911 -20.86 39.82 -14.66
CA HIS A 911 -21.34 40.26 -13.35
C HIS A 911 -22.60 39.50 -12.91
N ASN A 912 -22.52 38.86 -11.74
CA ASN A 912 -23.63 38.14 -11.13
C ASN A 912 -24.49 39.13 -10.31
N GLY A 913 -25.76 39.29 -10.69
CA GLY A 913 -26.66 40.26 -10.06
C GLY A 913 -27.16 39.87 -8.66
N ASP A 914 -27.05 38.59 -8.27
CA ASP A 914 -27.44 38.15 -6.91
C ASP A 914 -26.32 38.44 -5.91
N THR A 915 -25.09 38.10 -6.27
CA THR A 915 -23.93 38.19 -5.36
C THR A 915 -23.14 39.49 -5.50
N HIS A 916 -23.39 40.28 -6.55
CA HIS A 916 -22.61 41.47 -6.93
C HIS A 916 -21.12 41.15 -7.13
N ILE A 917 -20.83 39.93 -7.61
CA ILE A 917 -19.49 39.44 -7.88
C ILE A 917 -19.21 39.53 -9.38
N THR A 918 -18.03 40.03 -9.74
CA THR A 918 -17.58 40.12 -11.13
C THR A 918 -16.44 39.14 -11.39
N LYS A 919 -16.67 38.20 -12.31
CA LYS A 919 -15.65 37.27 -12.82
C LYS A 919 -14.93 37.92 -14.01
N PHE A 920 -13.62 37.74 -14.11
CA PHE A 920 -12.79 38.20 -15.23
C PHE A 920 -12.20 37.01 -16.02
N GLY A 921 -11.93 37.22 -17.31
CA GLY A 921 -11.37 36.21 -18.20
C GLY A 921 -9.96 35.74 -17.82
N VAL A 922 -9.18 36.59 -17.14
CA VAL A 922 -7.84 36.27 -16.61
C VAL A 922 -7.85 35.31 -15.40
N GLY A 923 -8.99 34.65 -15.13
CA GLY A 923 -9.14 33.68 -14.05
C GLY A 923 -9.50 34.29 -12.68
N ILE A 924 -9.70 35.62 -12.60
CA ILE A 924 -9.98 36.30 -11.33
C ILE A 924 -11.45 36.56 -11.04
N THR A 925 -11.80 36.66 -9.76
CA THR A 925 -13.15 37.02 -9.28
C THR A 925 -13.01 38.08 -8.20
N LEU A 926 -13.75 39.18 -8.33
CA LEU A 926 -13.70 40.32 -7.42
C LEU A 926 -15.11 40.70 -6.95
N ASN A 927 -15.24 40.99 -5.66
CA ASN A 927 -16.40 41.66 -5.10
C ASN A 927 -16.39 43.15 -5.48
N ASN A 928 -17.52 43.80 -5.26
CA ASN A 928 -17.64 45.24 -5.40
C ASN A 928 -16.74 45.98 -4.37
N ASN A 929 -16.01 47.02 -4.82
CA ASN A 929 -14.94 47.75 -4.12
C ASN A 929 -13.62 46.99 -3.89
N GLU A 930 -13.34 45.97 -4.70
CA GLU A 930 -12.06 45.25 -4.65
C GLU A 930 -11.13 45.62 -5.81
N THR A 931 -9.83 45.56 -5.51
CA THR A 931 -8.73 45.70 -6.48
C THR A 931 -7.78 44.53 -6.35
N TRP A 932 -7.57 43.82 -7.46
CA TRP A 932 -6.50 42.85 -7.61
C TRP A 932 -5.28 43.50 -8.26
N ILE A 933 -4.08 43.15 -7.79
CA ILE A 933 -2.81 43.66 -8.31
C ILE A 933 -2.02 42.48 -8.90
N ASN A 934 -1.71 42.55 -10.20
CA ASN A 934 -0.92 41.51 -10.86
C ASN A 934 0.44 41.31 -10.19
N GLY A 935 0.78 40.06 -9.86
CA GLY A 935 2.03 39.67 -9.18
C GLY A 935 1.95 39.57 -7.65
N THR A 936 0.80 39.82 -7.03
CA THR A 936 0.58 39.50 -5.61
C THR A 936 -0.16 38.17 -5.45
N SER A 937 0.39 37.25 -4.66
CA SER A 937 -0.24 35.97 -4.30
C SER A 937 -1.48 36.22 -3.43
N SER A 938 -2.64 36.44 -4.02
CA SER A 938 -3.89 35.97 -3.43
C SER A 938 -5.06 36.12 -4.39
N MET A 939 -5.73 35.00 -4.62
CA MET A 939 -7.02 34.90 -5.30
C MET A 939 -7.96 33.92 -4.58
N ILE A 940 -7.65 33.62 -3.33
CA ILE A 940 -8.55 32.97 -2.41
C ILE A 940 -8.53 33.81 -1.16
N ASN A 941 -9.71 34.19 -0.72
CA ASN A 941 -9.97 34.78 0.58
C ASN A 941 -9.55 33.77 1.67
N ILE A 942 -8.25 33.64 1.93
CA ILE A 942 -7.66 33.12 3.18
C ILE A 942 -7.62 34.28 4.21
N ASP A 943 -8.49 35.27 4.07
CA ASP A 943 -8.66 36.39 5.00
C ASP A 943 -9.39 35.96 6.30
N THR A 944 -9.18 34.71 6.71
CA THR A 944 -9.45 34.21 8.06
C THR A 944 -8.32 33.33 8.61
N ILE A 945 -7.12 33.39 8.05
CA ILE A 945 -5.92 32.99 8.79
C ILE A 945 -4.99 34.19 8.80
N TYR A 946 -5.19 35.04 9.81
CA TYR A 946 -4.17 35.99 10.24
C TYR A 946 -2.83 35.27 10.24
N THR A 947 -1.82 35.81 9.55
CA THR A 947 -0.44 35.33 9.76
C THR A 947 -0.13 35.37 11.25
N ASN A 948 0.74 34.50 11.78
CA ASN A 948 1.07 34.50 13.21
C ASN A 948 1.41 35.91 13.73
N ALA A 949 2.08 36.74 12.91
CA ALA A 949 2.35 38.13 13.22
C ALA A 949 1.10 39.01 13.34
N GLN A 950 0.11 38.83 12.46
CA GLN A 950 -1.16 39.57 12.50
C GLN A 950 -2.11 39.04 13.58
N ALA A 951 -2.08 37.74 13.89
CA ALA A 951 -2.85 37.14 14.98
C ALA A 951 -2.34 37.67 16.33
N VAL A 952 -1.02 37.72 16.50
CA VAL A 952 -0.37 38.34 17.65
C VAL A 952 -0.74 39.83 17.72
N ALA A 953 -0.65 40.58 16.62
CA ALA A 953 -1.03 41.99 16.60
C ALA A 953 -2.52 42.22 16.92
N ALA A 954 -3.43 41.32 16.52
CA ALA A 954 -4.85 41.40 16.84
C ALA A 954 -5.14 41.08 18.31
N VAL A 955 -4.45 40.10 18.90
CA VAL A 955 -4.55 39.78 20.34
C VAL A 955 -3.94 40.90 21.20
N GLU A 956 -2.83 41.51 20.74
CA GLU A 956 -2.23 42.70 21.36
C GLU A 956 -3.15 43.92 21.25
N ALA A 957 -3.78 44.14 20.10
CA ALA A 957 -4.75 45.22 19.90
C ALA A 957 -6.05 45.01 20.70
N ALA A 958 -6.46 43.75 20.94
CA ALA A 958 -7.57 43.39 21.81
C ALA A 958 -7.21 43.44 23.31
N GLY A 959 -5.93 43.63 23.66
CA GLY A 959 -5.45 43.77 25.03
C GLY A 959 -5.41 42.47 25.84
N LEU A 960 -5.41 41.30 25.18
CA LEU A 960 -5.51 39.99 25.83
C LEU A 960 -4.20 39.20 25.96
N THR A 961 -3.05 39.73 25.50
CA THR A 961 -1.75 39.03 25.58
C THR A 961 -1.02 39.30 26.90
N LEU A 962 -0.78 38.27 27.72
CA LEU A 962 0.33 38.25 28.69
C LEU A 962 1.54 37.58 28.01
N ALA A 963 2.59 38.34 27.70
CA ALA A 963 3.82 37.75 27.16
C ALA A 963 4.48 36.83 28.20
N ALA A 964 5.17 35.78 27.75
CA ALA A 964 5.82 34.77 28.61
C ALA A 964 6.88 35.34 29.57
N THR A 965 7.27 36.61 29.42
CA THR A 965 8.20 37.35 30.29
C THR A 965 7.52 38.47 31.11
N LYS A 966 6.19 38.63 31.03
CA LYS A 966 5.43 39.67 31.73
C LYS A 966 4.98 39.16 33.10
N VAL A 967 5.73 39.56 34.14
CA VAL A 967 5.13 39.89 35.44
C VAL A 967 4.11 41.00 35.20
N ILE A 968 2.96 41.04 35.90
CA ILE A 968 2.14 42.26 36.00
C ILE A 968 2.96 43.28 36.83
N THR A 969 3.98 43.87 36.22
CA THR A 969 4.62 45.08 36.74
C THR A 969 3.78 46.21 36.23
N SER A 970 2.83 46.65 37.05
CA SER A 970 2.12 47.88 36.77
C SER A 970 3.14 49.01 36.68
N GLN A 971 2.87 50.00 35.84
CA GLN A 971 3.29 51.35 36.16
C GLN A 971 2.82 51.69 37.60
N ASP A 972 3.36 52.72 38.25
CA ASP A 972 2.87 53.21 39.55
C ASP A 972 1.44 53.75 39.41
N ALA A 973 0.49 52.86 39.22
CA ALA A 973 -0.88 53.08 38.83
C ALA A 973 -1.77 52.17 39.66
N ASP A 974 -2.83 52.73 40.20
CA ASP A 974 -3.73 52.00 41.08
C ASP A 974 -4.47 50.91 40.29
N LEU A 975 -4.20 49.64 40.61
CA LEU A 975 -4.81 48.48 39.94
C LEU A 975 -5.88 47.83 40.82
N THR A 976 -6.89 47.25 40.18
CA THR A 976 -7.96 46.48 40.83
C THR A 976 -8.14 45.14 40.10
N PHE A 977 -8.03 44.04 40.85
CA PHE A 977 -8.25 42.68 40.40
C PHE A 977 -9.47 42.08 41.11
N ASP A 978 -10.46 41.63 40.34
CA ASP A 978 -11.73 41.13 40.86
C ASP A 978 -11.88 39.61 40.63
N PHE A 979 -11.61 38.79 41.66
CA PHE A 979 -11.74 37.32 41.63
C PHE A 979 -13.09 36.86 42.23
N GLY A 980 -14.13 36.75 41.39
CA GLY A 980 -15.45 36.33 41.85
C GLY A 980 -16.04 37.27 42.92
N ARG A 981 -16.12 36.83 44.18
CA ARG A 981 -16.55 37.70 45.30
C ARG A 981 -15.41 38.40 46.01
N ALA A 982 -14.16 38.08 45.71
CA ALA A 982 -12.97 38.71 46.27
C ALA A 982 -12.43 39.80 45.34
N ARG A 983 -11.78 40.80 45.92
CA ARG A 983 -11.11 41.90 45.25
C ARG A 983 -9.74 42.13 45.89
N ILE A 984 -8.70 42.26 45.05
CA ILE A 984 -7.36 42.70 45.45
C ILE A 984 -7.09 44.02 44.71
N ASP A 985 -6.83 45.10 45.43
CA ASP A 985 -6.63 46.41 44.80
C ASP A 985 -5.68 47.31 45.57
N SER A 986 -5.28 48.42 44.95
CA SER A 986 -4.53 49.50 45.58
C SER A 986 -5.29 50.82 45.54
N ARG A 987 -6.59 50.82 45.89
CA ARG A 987 -7.41 52.05 45.94
C ARG A 987 -6.87 53.14 46.89
N PHE A 988 -5.88 52.78 47.70
CA PHE A 988 -5.04 53.72 48.42
C PHE A 988 -3.69 53.80 47.70
N ALA A 989 -3.28 55.01 47.34
CA ALA A 989 -2.00 55.28 46.68
C ALA A 989 -0.76 54.70 47.39
N THR A 990 -0.89 54.29 48.66
CA THR A 990 0.21 53.74 49.46
C THR A 990 -0.14 52.43 50.16
N MET A 991 -1.24 51.76 49.80
CA MET A 991 -1.66 50.52 50.46
C MET A 991 -2.33 49.53 49.50
N MET A 992 -1.89 48.26 49.57
CA MET A 992 -2.60 47.14 48.95
C MET A 992 -3.70 46.64 49.88
N THR A 993 -4.88 46.34 49.35
CA THR A 993 -6.03 45.84 50.10
C THR A 993 -6.63 44.58 49.51
N ILE A 994 -7.22 43.77 50.38
CA ILE A 994 -8.05 42.61 50.05
C ILE A 994 -9.44 42.86 50.65
N SER A 995 -10.47 42.72 49.82
CA SER A 995 -11.86 43.01 50.20
C SER A 995 -12.85 42.11 49.45
N ASN A 996 -14.12 42.16 49.84
CA ASN A 996 -15.19 41.61 49.02
C ASN A 996 -15.48 42.57 47.84
N ARG A 997 -15.79 42.07 46.65
CA ARG A 997 -16.10 42.89 45.46
C ARG A 997 -17.20 43.93 45.72
N ALA A 998 -18.17 43.62 46.60
CA ALA A 998 -19.25 44.56 46.96
C ALA A 998 -18.79 45.71 47.87
N MET A 999 -17.60 45.63 48.46
CA MET A 999 -17.01 46.62 49.36
C MET A 999 -16.11 47.58 48.57
N SER A 1000 -16.74 48.42 47.74
CA SER A 1000 -16.04 49.22 46.72
C SER A 1000 -15.54 50.60 47.18
N THR A 1001 -15.94 51.06 48.37
CA THR A 1001 -15.48 52.36 48.91
C THR A 1001 -14.14 52.25 49.64
N GLN A 1002 -13.46 53.39 49.81
CA GLN A 1002 -12.08 53.47 50.33
C GLN A 1002 -11.92 52.82 51.72
N ASP A 1003 -12.87 53.00 52.63
CA ASP A 1003 -12.75 52.50 54.02
C ASP A 1003 -13.24 51.06 54.20
N GLN A 1004 -13.57 50.35 53.12
CA GLN A 1004 -14.18 49.02 53.18
C GLN A 1004 -13.22 47.96 52.64
N TYR A 1005 -12.36 47.47 53.53
CA TYR A 1005 -11.42 46.38 53.24
C TYR A 1005 -11.32 45.44 54.43
N ALA A 1006 -10.97 44.18 54.17
CA ALA A 1006 -10.77 43.17 55.22
C ALA A 1006 -9.33 43.17 55.72
N PHE A 1007 -8.38 43.27 54.78
CA PHE A 1007 -6.95 43.29 55.07
C PHE A 1007 -6.27 44.35 54.21
N GLY A 1008 -5.34 45.12 54.78
CA GLY A 1008 -4.57 46.10 54.02
C GLY A 1008 -3.19 46.29 54.61
N GLN A 1009 -2.18 46.52 53.76
CA GLN A 1009 -0.82 46.80 54.19
C GLN A 1009 -0.27 48.04 53.50
N THR A 1010 0.20 48.99 54.31
CA THR A 1010 0.82 50.23 53.80
C THR A 1010 2.25 49.99 53.32
N ASN A 1011 2.77 50.90 52.49
CA ASN A 1011 4.17 50.94 52.07
C ASN A 1011 5.19 51.04 53.24
N SER A 1012 4.75 51.42 54.44
CA SER A 1012 5.55 51.41 55.67
C SER A 1012 5.59 50.04 56.37
N GLY A 1013 4.88 49.03 55.86
CA GLY A 1013 4.76 47.70 56.44
C GLY A 1013 3.66 47.54 57.51
N SER A 1014 2.96 48.62 57.87
CA SER A 1014 1.84 48.54 58.82
C SER A 1014 0.67 47.77 58.22
N THR A 1015 0.21 46.72 58.92
CA THR A 1015 -0.88 45.83 58.51
C THR A 1015 -2.15 46.13 59.30
N TYR A 1016 -3.25 46.29 58.58
CA TYR A 1016 -4.57 46.61 59.10
C TYR A 1016 -5.54 45.45 58.82
N ILE A 1017 -6.25 45.02 59.86
CA ILE A 1017 -7.47 44.21 59.73
C ILE A 1017 -8.63 45.17 60.01
N ASN A 1018 -9.55 45.29 59.06
CA ASN A 1018 -10.60 46.30 59.11
C ASN A 1018 -11.98 45.70 58.84
N ALA A 1019 -13.02 46.42 59.26
CA ALA A 1019 -14.40 46.16 58.89
C ALA A 1019 -15.11 47.50 58.65
N PRO A 1020 -16.12 47.56 57.77
CA PRO A 1020 -16.85 48.79 57.51
C PRO A 1020 -17.47 49.41 58.78
N THR A 1021 -17.66 50.73 58.80
CA THR A 1021 -18.31 51.42 59.92
C THR A 1021 -19.62 50.74 60.33
N GLY A 1022 -19.75 50.46 61.63
CA GLY A 1022 -20.91 49.77 62.21
C GLY A 1022 -20.86 48.24 62.12
N GLN A 1023 -19.83 47.66 61.51
CA GLN A 1023 -19.58 46.22 61.48
C GLN A 1023 -18.59 45.78 62.57
N LEU A 1024 -18.52 44.48 62.77
CA LEU A 1024 -17.62 43.83 63.72
C LEU A 1024 -16.56 43.01 62.98
N ILE A 1025 -15.35 42.94 63.54
CA ILE A 1025 -14.36 41.94 63.14
C ILE A 1025 -14.60 40.72 64.03
N HIS A 1026 -14.94 39.58 63.43
CA HIS A 1026 -15.12 38.33 64.17
C HIS A 1026 -13.93 37.40 63.95
N LEU A 1027 -13.44 36.79 65.03
CA LEU A 1027 -12.48 35.70 64.99
C LEU A 1027 -13.20 34.41 65.38
N HIS A 1028 -13.27 33.45 64.46
CA HIS A 1028 -13.96 32.18 64.65
C HIS A 1028 -12.95 31.02 64.63
N ILE A 1029 -13.26 29.94 65.35
CA ILE A 1029 -12.61 28.64 65.19
C ILE A 1029 -13.72 27.64 64.87
N ASN A 1030 -13.62 26.97 63.72
CA ASN A 1030 -14.65 26.06 63.21
C ASN A 1030 -16.05 26.72 63.15
N ASP A 1031 -16.11 27.94 62.60
CA ASP A 1031 -17.31 28.78 62.51
C ASP A 1031 -17.95 29.19 63.86
N VAL A 1032 -17.33 28.89 64.99
CA VAL A 1032 -17.75 29.37 66.30
C VAL A 1032 -17.01 30.65 66.67
N MET A 1033 -17.75 31.74 66.91
CA MET A 1033 -17.17 33.02 67.33
C MET A 1033 -16.40 32.85 68.65
N LYS A 1034 -15.15 33.31 68.68
CA LYS A 1034 -14.28 33.35 69.87
C LYS A 1034 -14.02 34.76 70.35
N MET A 1035 -14.07 35.74 69.45
CA MET A 1035 -13.83 37.14 69.77
C MET A 1035 -14.55 38.01 68.74
N SER A 1036 -15.13 39.13 69.19
CA SER A 1036 -15.65 40.17 68.32
C SER A 1036 -15.08 41.53 68.73
N LEU A 1037 -14.62 42.29 67.74
CA LEU A 1037 -14.09 43.64 67.93
C LEU A 1037 -15.03 44.65 67.28
N SER A 1038 -15.38 45.69 68.03
CA SER A 1038 -16.18 46.83 67.57
C SER A 1038 -15.41 48.13 67.73
N VAL A 1039 -15.81 49.17 67.00
CA VAL A 1039 -15.25 50.52 67.16
C VAL A 1039 -15.50 51.11 68.56
N ALA A 1040 -16.56 50.66 69.26
CA ALA A 1040 -16.95 51.15 70.58
C ALA A 1040 -16.29 50.41 71.76
N GLY A 1041 -15.49 49.39 71.49
CA GLY A 1041 -14.77 48.61 72.50
C GLY A 1041 -14.73 47.10 72.20
N LEU A 1042 -13.79 46.44 72.87
CA LEU A 1042 -13.59 44.99 72.82
C LEU A 1042 -14.65 44.29 73.67
N THR A 1043 -15.44 43.39 73.09
CA THR A 1043 -16.33 42.50 73.85
C THR A 1043 -15.66 41.13 73.90
N MET A 1044 -15.04 40.78 75.03
CA MET A 1044 -14.56 39.43 75.27
C MET A 1044 -15.72 38.61 75.84
N GLY A 1045 -16.17 37.59 75.10
CA GLY A 1045 -17.24 36.66 75.47
C GLY A 1045 -16.70 35.30 75.87
#